data_AF-A0A938N1W9-F1
#
_entry.id   AF-A0A938N1W9-F1
#
_cell.length_a   1.000
_cell.length_b   1.000
_cell.length_c   1.000
_cell.angle_alpha   90.00
_cell.angle_beta   90.00
_cell.angle_gamma   90.00
#
_symmetry.space_group_name_H-M   'P 1'
#
loop_
_entity.id
_entity.type
_entity.pdbx_description
1 polymer ?
#
loop_
_entity_poly.entity_id
_entity_poly.type
_entity_poly.pdbx_seq_one_letter_code
_entity_poly.pdbx_strand_id
1 'polypeptide(L)'
;MLHRPSGPDRERDPHKGPACPPGRARRTPGNPGGRDRLGNAARPWYAHLFDGVEVGMRTCLIGAAAVGVWSAGSVFGQGVAPAMPRVETCELALFDGAGPGGAALALGLRVPGLGAVELDLERFPVASPGARVVLGSLDAADTPVDFDWSAVRAYRGSLRGRDGSRAFLVTTPHGTTGWITPDRSGQRYWISSHNGGVPLPGAQVLVFPHDGSVPSPGPELCGLQTEPHGEHGPPHHAQPLEPPSSSADSTARRDLRRIEMAIETDYEYYLLFNNVQAATDYVVRVYAAVSDIYLSELNTRVDLTFIRIWDTVNDLFNGSDPLGAFRSHWNTNMQGVPRDVAQFFSGRRNLAWGGVAYLNGLCNSNSYSVVGYAQGAFPEPLRPGVHMFDIGVTAHELGHNCAARHNPDYGIDTCDQLNTPAVRGGIMSYCSQTVSGGKAVMDLRFETPIRNEMRPYILARPCIMIDCNQNGVADAADISAGTSPDANANGIPDECEDCNANGVLDPLDISSGTSTDLNTNGIPDECEPDCNGNAVPDDLDIALGTSTDLHLDNVPDECEPDCNNDGVSDFSQIMADMTLDKDRDTVLDSCQDCDGDGIPDLVELDGAHHAWVVGSDGVLSETHSVTGVVTRRASGGALDQPSDVLVTPDRRVLVTSSGDHRVVEFWHNGHYVRDLVAGGGLDTPRTMLRRADGRLLVASAGNHRVNEYDAGTGALLRTLVTRGGENLTSPWGLALGPANGLYVTSDDHRVLEFDADTGAFRRVVVAAGLGGLDGVRGIAFHPTTGNLLVCSYNTDAVLEYDPATGAFLRRFNNGGTATVLNLNGPVCIRFRHDGVHVSMAIQPTDSHRTSARVFIFHPVLGYLMRPYINGNDTQINAPTGFDFAPGDHADCNNNAQPDECDILNLVSRDLNGNGRPDECDACPVDVNADGDVDFNDFLEFLNLFTSRHRRADLTLDGLVDFNDFLEFLNLYNAGC
;
A
#
# COMPACT_ATOMS: atom_id res chain seq x y z
N MET A 1 -45.88 -19.13 -19.66
CA MET A 1 -47.04 -19.22 -20.58
C MET A 1 -47.33 -17.83 -21.13
N LEU A 2 -47.92 -17.76 -22.33
CA LEU A 2 -48.59 -16.60 -23.01
C LEU A 2 -48.72 -15.30 -22.18
N HIS A 3 -48.34 -14.09 -22.63
CA HIS A 3 -48.55 -13.51 -23.97
C HIS A 3 -47.48 -12.49 -24.45
N ARG A 4 -47.35 -12.38 -25.77
CA ARG A 4 -46.76 -11.29 -26.60
C ARG A 4 -47.93 -10.58 -27.37
N PRO A 5 -47.73 -9.60 -28.28
CA PRO A 5 -46.91 -8.35 -28.27
C PRO A 5 -47.64 -7.14 -28.93
N SER A 6 -47.04 -5.93 -28.97
CA SER A 6 -47.15 -4.99 -30.13
C SER A 6 -46.33 -3.69 -29.99
N GLY A 7 -45.64 -3.30 -31.07
CA GLY A 7 -45.39 -1.89 -31.46
C GLY A 7 -46.01 -1.67 -32.85
N PRO A 8 -45.49 -0.81 -33.75
CA PRO A 8 -44.74 0.46 -33.60
C PRO A 8 -45.49 1.63 -34.32
N ASP A 9 -44.93 2.85 -34.41
CA ASP A 9 -44.83 3.61 -35.70
C ASP A 9 -44.09 4.98 -35.61
N ARG A 10 -43.83 5.60 -36.78
CA ARG A 10 -42.87 6.70 -37.04
C ARG A 10 -43.48 8.07 -37.43
N GLU A 11 -42.60 9.10 -37.38
CA GLU A 11 -42.46 10.26 -38.32
C GLU A 11 -43.55 11.37 -38.39
N ARG A 12 -43.21 12.60 -37.97
CA ARG A 12 -43.02 13.81 -38.84
C ARG A 12 -42.82 15.16 -38.11
N ASP A 13 -41.72 15.84 -38.43
CA ASP A 13 -41.51 17.31 -38.42
C ASP A 13 -42.14 17.90 -39.74
N PRO A 14 -42.40 19.23 -40.01
CA PRO A 14 -41.60 20.41 -39.62
C PRO A 14 -42.29 21.79 -39.37
N HIS A 15 -41.56 22.77 -38.78
CA HIS A 15 -41.17 24.05 -39.46
C HIS A 15 -40.66 25.26 -38.59
N LYS A 16 -39.49 25.80 -39.02
CA LYS A 16 -39.10 27.23 -39.21
C LYS A 16 -38.74 28.15 -38.01
N GLY A 17 -37.48 28.64 -38.01
CA GLY A 17 -36.96 29.78 -37.21
C GLY A 17 -37.23 31.17 -37.84
N PRO A 18 -36.34 32.21 -37.82
CA PRO A 18 -34.86 32.13 -37.70
C PRO A 18 -34.10 33.29 -36.96
N ALA A 19 -32.76 33.13 -36.86
CA ALA A 19 -31.66 34.12 -37.01
C ALA A 19 -31.44 35.39 -36.09
N CYS A 20 -30.18 35.55 -35.67
CA CYS A 20 -29.44 36.78 -35.27
C CYS A 20 -28.85 37.52 -36.52
N PRO A 21 -28.02 38.62 -36.49
CA PRO A 21 -27.47 39.52 -35.43
C PRO A 21 -27.65 41.04 -35.82
N PRO A 22 -26.71 42.04 -35.74
CA PRO A 22 -25.57 42.40 -34.83
C PRO A 22 -25.51 43.91 -34.37
N GLY A 23 -24.57 44.29 -33.47
CA GLY A 23 -23.67 45.46 -33.71
C GLY A 23 -23.54 46.69 -32.75
N ARG A 24 -22.38 46.80 -32.07
CA ARG A 24 -21.46 47.98 -31.88
C ARG A 24 -21.89 49.36 -31.28
N ALA A 25 -21.25 49.68 -30.12
CA ALA A 25 -20.26 50.77 -29.90
C ALA A 25 -20.59 52.19 -29.30
N ARG A 26 -19.73 52.59 -28.32
CA ARG A 26 -19.29 53.94 -27.85
C ARG A 26 -20.24 54.88 -27.08
N ARG A 27 -19.87 55.22 -25.81
CA ARG A 27 -19.31 56.54 -25.38
C ARG A 27 -18.93 56.59 -23.87
N THR A 28 -17.85 57.33 -23.56
CA THR A 28 -17.37 57.83 -22.24
C THR A 28 -18.00 59.23 -21.94
N PRO A 29 -17.66 60.01 -20.86
CA PRO A 29 -16.61 59.88 -19.82
C PRO A 29 -16.98 60.27 -18.35
N GLY A 30 -16.02 60.10 -17.42
CA GLY A 30 -16.09 60.68 -16.04
C GLY A 30 -14.87 60.36 -15.14
N ASN A 31 -13.87 61.24 -15.13
CA ASN A 31 -12.69 61.29 -14.22
C ASN A 31 -12.92 62.50 -13.24
N PRO A 32 -12.08 62.88 -12.23
CA PRO A 32 -10.68 62.47 -11.98
C PRO A 32 -10.13 62.38 -10.51
N GLY A 33 -8.91 61.82 -10.40
CA GLY A 33 -7.87 62.22 -9.41
C GLY A 33 -7.49 61.15 -8.36
N GLY A 34 -6.23 60.83 -8.10
CA GLY A 34 -4.96 61.21 -8.75
C GLY A 34 -3.74 60.61 -8.04
N ARG A 35 -2.70 60.23 -8.82
CA ARG A 35 -1.24 60.47 -8.67
C ARG A 35 -0.64 60.71 -7.26
N ASP A 36 0.57 60.24 -6.91
CA ASP A 36 1.70 59.71 -7.70
C ASP A 36 2.73 58.92 -6.83
N ARG A 37 3.28 57.82 -7.38
CA ARG A 37 4.70 57.38 -7.42
C ARG A 37 5.64 57.29 -6.17
N LEU A 38 6.27 56.10 -6.10
CA LEU A 38 7.72 55.78 -5.90
C LEU A 38 8.41 56.01 -4.53
N GLY A 39 9.15 54.99 -4.07
CA GLY A 39 10.18 55.13 -3.03
C GLY A 39 10.85 53.81 -2.61
N ASN A 40 12.15 53.62 -2.93
CA ASN A 40 12.93 52.43 -2.59
C ASN A 40 13.55 52.47 -1.18
N ALA A 41 13.64 51.28 -0.56
CA ALA A 41 14.76 50.74 0.23
C ALA A 41 15.24 51.35 1.58
N ALA A 42 15.56 50.40 2.48
CA ALA A 42 16.63 50.39 3.49
C ALA A 42 16.52 51.18 4.83
N ARG A 43 16.30 50.41 5.93
CA ARG A 43 17.12 50.27 7.18
C ARG A 43 17.44 51.55 8.04
N PRO A 44 17.81 51.48 9.36
CA PRO A 44 17.82 50.36 10.36
C PRO A 44 17.59 50.69 11.89
N TRP A 45 17.63 49.63 12.74
CA TRP A 45 18.25 49.51 14.11
C TRP A 45 17.58 49.98 15.46
N TYR A 46 17.61 49.05 16.44
CA TYR A 46 17.74 49.13 17.94
C TYR A 46 16.55 49.46 18.92
N ALA A 47 15.89 48.38 19.39
CA ALA A 47 15.86 47.82 20.78
C ALA A 47 14.95 48.31 21.96
N HIS A 48 14.74 47.33 22.88
CA HIS A 48 14.14 47.33 24.25
C HIS A 48 12.59 47.30 24.34
N LEU A 49 11.92 46.57 25.26
CA LEU A 49 12.31 45.71 26.41
C LEU A 49 11.20 44.63 26.69
N PHE A 50 11.62 43.49 27.26
CA PHE A 50 10.96 42.42 28.06
C PHE A 50 9.59 42.72 28.74
N ASP A 51 8.71 41.79 29.15
CA ASP A 51 8.75 40.32 29.42
C ASP A 51 7.46 39.64 28.86
N GLY A 52 7.25 38.30 28.82
CA GLY A 52 8.09 37.12 29.12
C GLY A 52 7.30 35.90 29.66
N VAL A 53 7.32 34.76 28.96
CA VAL A 53 6.92 33.38 29.42
C VAL A 53 7.93 32.40 28.81
N GLU A 54 8.58 31.56 29.64
CA GLU A 54 9.52 30.55 29.14
C GLU A 54 8.80 29.26 28.70
N VAL A 55 8.80 28.98 27.40
CA VAL A 55 8.60 27.63 26.85
C VAL A 55 9.90 27.22 26.17
N GLY A 56 10.48 26.11 26.63
CA GLY A 56 11.82 25.67 26.22
C GLY A 56 11.87 24.99 24.86
N MET A 57 11.74 25.74 23.76
CA MET A 57 12.09 25.25 22.43
C MET A 57 13.58 24.86 22.38
N ARG A 58 13.87 23.62 21.97
CA ARG A 58 15.18 23.23 21.45
C ARG A 58 15.08 22.96 19.96
N THR A 59 15.78 23.79 19.20
CA THR A 59 15.93 23.68 17.74
C THR A 59 16.73 22.43 17.37
N CYS A 60 16.43 21.82 16.21
CA CYS A 60 17.25 20.78 15.62
C CYS A 60 18.72 21.23 15.52
N LEU A 61 19.65 20.41 16.02
CA LEU A 61 21.08 20.69 16.01
C LEU A 61 21.83 19.69 15.13
N ILE A 62 22.62 20.22 14.20
CA ILE A 62 23.45 19.46 13.26
C ILE A 62 24.53 18.69 14.04
N GLY A 63 24.43 17.36 14.04
CA GLY A 63 25.27 16.45 14.82
C GLY A 63 26.60 16.03 14.16
N ALA A 64 27.48 16.97 13.84
CA ALA A 64 28.84 16.64 13.38
C ALA A 64 29.74 16.18 14.55
N ALA A 65 29.76 14.88 14.85
CA ALA A 65 30.55 14.29 15.94
C ALA A 65 31.81 13.57 15.43
N ALA A 66 32.94 14.29 15.37
CA ALA A 66 34.23 13.71 15.04
C ALA A 66 34.77 12.81 16.17
N VAL A 67 35.12 11.55 15.85
CA VAL A 67 35.82 10.62 16.76
C VAL A 67 37.10 10.11 16.09
N GLY A 68 38.25 10.40 16.71
CA GLY A 68 39.56 10.04 16.18
C GLY A 68 40.07 8.66 16.64
N VAL A 69 40.22 7.75 15.68
CA VAL A 69 41.32 6.77 15.48
C VAL A 69 41.97 6.10 16.72
N TRP A 70 41.91 4.76 16.80
CA TRP A 70 43.10 3.85 16.67
C TRP A 70 42.69 2.35 16.62
N SER A 71 43.01 1.69 15.48
CA SER A 71 43.26 0.24 15.19
C SER A 71 42.73 -0.89 16.14
N ALA A 72 42.26 -2.06 15.70
CA ALA A 72 42.86 -2.92 14.66
C ALA A 72 41.99 -4.16 14.27
N GLY A 73 41.79 -4.35 12.96
CA GLY A 73 41.72 -5.62 12.20
C GLY A 73 40.88 -6.84 12.65
N SER A 74 39.90 -7.22 11.80
CA SER A 74 39.98 -8.47 11.01
C SER A 74 38.91 -8.53 9.90
N VAL A 75 39.26 -9.17 8.77
CA VAL A 75 38.45 -9.31 7.55
C VAL A 75 37.31 -10.33 7.71
N PHE A 76 36.09 -9.99 7.31
CA PHE A 76 35.19 -10.85 6.52
C PHE A 76 34.19 -9.95 5.76
N GLY A 77 33.95 -10.24 4.47
CA GLY A 77 33.12 -9.41 3.61
C GLY A 77 31.64 -9.81 3.66
N GLN A 78 30.75 -8.80 3.64
CA GLN A 78 29.35 -8.95 3.26
C GLN A 78 29.08 -8.01 2.07
N GLY A 79 28.18 -8.42 1.18
CA GLY A 79 27.79 -7.62 0.02
C GLY A 79 26.97 -6.41 0.46
N VAL A 80 27.30 -5.23 -0.05
CA VAL A 80 26.57 -3.99 0.21
C VAL A 80 25.35 -3.94 -0.70
N ALA A 81 24.19 -3.54 -0.16
CA ALA A 81 22.96 -3.31 -0.92
C ALA A 81 23.12 -2.08 -1.85
N PRO A 82 22.35 -1.98 -2.96
CA PRO A 82 22.34 -0.75 -3.75
C PRO A 82 21.85 0.44 -2.90
N ALA A 83 22.34 1.65 -3.22
CA ALA A 83 22.06 2.88 -2.49
C ALA A 83 20.55 3.21 -2.45
N MET A 84 20.12 3.80 -1.34
CA MET A 84 18.72 4.17 -1.06
C MET A 84 18.49 5.67 -1.35
N PRO A 85 17.29 6.09 -1.80
CA PRO A 85 16.88 7.49 -1.71
C PRO A 85 16.86 7.95 -0.24
N ARG A 86 17.22 9.22 0.01
CA ARG A 86 17.49 9.80 1.35
C ARG A 86 16.32 10.65 1.82
N VAL A 87 15.18 10.00 2.04
CA VAL A 87 13.95 10.60 2.59
C VAL A 87 14.20 11.32 3.94
N GLU A 88 13.57 12.48 4.16
CA GLU A 88 13.67 13.21 5.43
C GLU A 88 13.16 12.38 6.62
N THR A 89 13.98 12.29 7.65
CA THR A 89 13.79 11.36 8.77
C THR A 89 13.64 12.10 10.09
N CYS A 90 12.48 11.95 10.75
CA CYS A 90 12.28 12.49 12.09
C CYS A 90 12.95 11.60 13.13
N GLU A 91 13.98 12.08 13.84
CA GLU A 91 14.46 11.42 15.06
C GLU A 91 13.35 11.42 16.12
N LEU A 92 12.79 10.25 16.42
CA LEU A 92 11.88 10.05 17.53
C LEU A 92 12.68 10.06 18.84
N ALA A 93 12.93 11.26 19.35
CA ALA A 93 13.46 11.48 20.69
C ALA A 93 12.40 11.09 21.73
N LEU A 94 12.26 9.78 21.97
CA LEU A 94 11.47 9.21 23.07
C LEU A 94 12.09 9.64 24.40
N PHE A 95 11.65 10.78 24.92
CA PHE A 95 12.07 11.25 26.23
C PHE A 95 11.48 10.35 27.32
N ASP A 96 12.33 9.58 28.01
CA ASP A 96 11.99 8.92 29.27
C ASP A 96 11.83 9.96 30.40
N GLY A 97 10.76 10.77 30.29
CA GLY A 97 10.33 11.79 31.24
C GLY A 97 9.38 11.27 32.32
N ALA A 98 9.30 9.95 32.53
CA ALA A 98 8.39 9.35 33.51
C ALA A 98 8.87 9.58 34.95
N GLY A 99 8.24 10.54 35.63
CA GLY A 99 8.13 10.50 37.09
C GLY A 99 7.28 9.29 37.53
N PRO A 100 7.28 8.92 38.82
CA PRO A 100 6.47 7.81 39.32
C PRO A 100 4.98 8.21 39.41
N GLY A 101 4.31 8.14 38.26
CA GLY A 101 2.89 8.41 38.00
C GLY A 101 2.70 8.53 36.49
N GLY A 102 1.74 7.79 35.92
CA GLY A 102 1.49 7.79 34.46
C GLY A 102 0.87 9.10 33.94
N ALA A 103 0.52 9.21 32.66
CA ALA A 103 0.68 8.23 31.58
C ALA A 103 1.04 8.87 30.22
N ALA A 104 1.21 10.20 30.16
CA ALA A 104 1.20 10.98 28.93
C ALA A 104 2.60 11.28 28.33
N LEU A 105 2.68 11.20 27.00
CA LEU A 105 3.79 11.56 26.12
C LEU A 105 3.30 12.64 25.14
N ALA A 106 3.87 13.84 25.24
CA ALA A 106 3.72 14.85 24.20
C ALA A 106 4.77 14.62 23.12
N LEU A 107 4.34 14.28 21.89
CA LEU A 107 5.23 14.00 20.77
C LEU A 107 5.00 15.01 19.64
N GLY A 108 6.01 15.83 19.34
CA GLY A 108 6.02 16.68 18.15
C GLY A 108 6.40 15.87 16.91
N LEU A 109 5.55 15.90 15.88
CA LEU A 109 5.83 15.30 14.57
C LEU A 109 5.61 16.34 13.47
N ARG A 110 6.26 16.14 12.32
CA ARG A 110 5.83 16.76 11.07
C ARG A 110 4.98 15.76 10.29
N VAL A 111 3.86 16.24 9.77
CA VAL A 111 2.93 15.49 8.94
C VAL A 111 2.79 16.25 7.61
N PRO A 112 2.96 15.60 6.44
CA PRO A 112 2.72 16.23 5.13
C PRO A 112 1.33 16.89 5.07
N GLY A 113 1.20 18.04 4.41
CA GLY A 113 -0.04 18.83 4.35
C GLY A 113 -0.48 19.52 5.66
N LEU A 114 -0.23 18.92 6.84
CA LEU A 114 -0.65 19.47 8.15
C LEU A 114 0.46 20.26 8.86
N GLY A 115 1.71 20.13 8.42
CA GLY A 115 2.87 20.81 9.02
C GLY A 115 3.30 20.19 10.35
N ALA A 116 3.66 21.02 11.33
CA ALA A 116 4.07 20.54 12.65
C ALA A 116 2.84 20.33 13.56
N VAL A 117 2.66 19.11 14.04
CA VAL A 117 1.60 18.71 14.98
C VAL A 117 2.20 18.26 16.31
N GLU A 118 1.45 18.42 17.39
CA GLU A 118 1.75 17.80 18.69
C GLU A 118 0.71 16.71 18.95
N LEU A 119 1.17 15.50 19.30
CA LEU A 119 0.32 14.40 19.74
C LEU A 119 0.32 14.36 21.27
N ASP A 120 -0.87 14.25 21.86
CA ASP A 120 -1.07 13.93 23.27
C ASP A 120 -1.36 12.43 23.36
N LEU A 121 -0.34 11.64 23.72
CA LEU A 121 -0.35 10.17 23.68
C LEU A 121 -0.29 9.57 25.09
N GLU A 122 -1.01 8.48 25.34
CA GLU A 122 -0.96 7.70 26.58
C GLU A 122 -0.53 6.26 26.34
N ARG A 123 0.21 5.67 27.29
CA ARG A 123 0.75 4.31 27.17
C ARG A 123 -0.27 3.26 27.58
N PHE A 124 -0.55 2.29 26.71
CA PHE A 124 -1.45 1.16 26.98
C PHE A 124 -0.71 -0.20 26.98
N PRO A 125 -1.24 -1.24 27.66
CA PRO A 125 -0.68 -2.58 27.64
C PRO A 125 -1.09 -3.37 26.39
N VAL A 126 -0.14 -4.06 25.74
CA VAL A 126 -0.37 -4.93 24.56
C VAL A 126 -0.53 -6.42 24.92
N ALA A 127 -0.32 -6.77 26.17
CA ALA A 127 -0.18 -8.15 26.63
C ALA A 127 -0.61 -8.32 28.08
N SER A 128 -1.19 -9.48 28.41
CA SER A 128 -1.65 -9.79 29.77
C SER A 128 -0.48 -9.92 30.76
N PRO A 129 -0.68 -9.61 32.05
CA PRO A 129 0.29 -9.94 33.09
C PRO A 129 0.64 -11.43 33.10
N GLY A 130 1.90 -11.76 32.81
CA GLY A 130 2.38 -13.14 32.65
C GLY A 130 2.35 -13.70 31.23
N ALA A 131 2.13 -12.85 30.22
CA ALA A 131 2.29 -13.22 28.82
C ALA A 131 3.67 -13.83 28.53
N ARG A 132 3.68 -14.92 27.75
CA ARG A 132 4.91 -15.71 27.50
C ARG A 132 5.16 -15.96 26.02
N VAL A 133 6.42 -15.87 25.64
CA VAL A 133 6.92 -16.21 24.31
C VAL A 133 7.69 -17.52 24.41
N VAL A 134 7.50 -18.44 23.46
CA VAL A 134 8.18 -19.75 23.46
C VAL A 134 8.62 -20.15 22.05
N LEU A 135 9.71 -20.92 21.97
CA LEU A 135 10.06 -21.69 20.78
C LEU A 135 9.34 -23.03 20.80
N GLY A 136 8.66 -23.34 19.70
CA GLY A 136 7.99 -24.62 19.49
C GLY A 136 8.96 -25.77 19.24
N SER A 137 8.61 -26.97 19.71
CA SER A 137 9.34 -28.19 19.39
C SER A 137 8.40 -29.39 19.28
N LEU A 138 8.68 -30.28 18.31
CA LEU A 138 8.02 -31.60 18.23
C LEU A 138 8.79 -32.69 19.00
N ASP A 139 10.11 -32.52 19.15
CA ASP A 139 11.02 -33.51 19.75
C ASP A 139 11.28 -33.27 21.25
N ALA A 140 10.90 -32.10 21.76
CA ALA A 140 11.05 -31.67 23.15
C ALA A 140 9.85 -30.84 23.62
N ALA A 141 9.87 -30.41 24.89
CA ALA A 141 8.94 -29.38 25.35
C ALA A 141 9.34 -28.00 24.81
N ASP A 142 8.36 -27.13 24.63
CA ASP A 142 8.56 -25.72 24.28
C ASP A 142 9.62 -25.05 25.18
N THR A 143 10.51 -24.26 24.57
CA THR A 143 11.56 -23.54 25.29
C THR A 143 11.16 -22.07 25.47
N PRO A 144 11.13 -21.53 26.71
CA PRO A 144 10.83 -20.11 26.92
C PRO A 144 11.81 -19.19 26.18
N VAL A 145 11.28 -18.16 25.52
CA VAL A 145 12.05 -17.06 24.94
C VAL A 145 12.11 -15.93 25.97
N ASP A 146 13.30 -15.43 26.25
CA ASP A 146 13.50 -14.23 27.06
C ASP A 146 13.18 -13.00 26.20
N PHE A 147 11.93 -12.56 26.27
CA PHE A 147 11.40 -11.42 25.51
C PHE A 147 11.19 -10.22 26.44
N ASP A 148 11.81 -9.09 26.10
CA ASP A 148 11.74 -7.88 26.92
C ASP A 148 10.44 -7.10 26.65
N TRP A 149 9.37 -7.50 27.32
CA TRP A 149 8.09 -6.77 27.34
C TRP A 149 8.21 -5.32 27.83
N SER A 150 9.30 -4.92 28.50
CA SER A 150 9.52 -3.53 28.92
C SER A 150 10.11 -2.65 27.81
N ALA A 151 10.75 -3.25 26.81
CA ALA A 151 11.20 -2.56 25.60
C ALA A 151 10.04 -2.23 24.64
N VAL A 152 8.90 -2.92 24.76
CA VAL A 152 7.69 -2.59 24.01
C VAL A 152 7.00 -1.35 24.60
N ARG A 153 6.75 -0.35 23.76
CA ARG A 153 6.00 0.85 24.14
C ARG A 153 4.91 1.09 23.11
N ALA A 154 3.66 0.90 23.51
CA ALA A 154 2.50 1.16 22.68
C ALA A 154 1.69 2.31 23.28
N TYR A 155 1.19 3.18 22.40
CA TYR A 155 0.58 4.45 22.73
C TYR A 155 -0.67 4.69 21.88
N ARG A 156 -1.66 5.37 22.46
CA ARG A 156 -2.87 5.89 21.81
C ARG A 156 -3.08 7.34 22.21
N GLY A 157 -3.84 8.11 21.45
CA GLY A 157 -4.17 9.48 21.83
C GLY A 157 -4.80 10.28 20.71
N SER A 158 -4.59 11.59 20.73
CA SER A 158 -5.14 12.55 19.75
C SER A 158 -4.11 13.62 19.38
N LEU A 159 -4.44 14.44 18.38
CA LEU A 159 -3.67 15.64 18.04
C LEU A 159 -4.13 16.77 18.96
N ARG A 160 -3.17 17.45 19.58
CA ARG A 160 -3.44 18.55 20.51
C ARG A 160 -4.22 19.67 19.81
N GLY A 161 -5.41 19.96 20.32
CA GLY A 161 -6.28 21.02 19.79
C GLY A 161 -7.03 20.64 18.51
N ARG A 162 -7.17 19.35 18.19
CA ARG A 162 -8.10 18.84 17.17
C ARG A 162 -9.01 17.79 17.78
N ASP A 163 -10.25 18.18 18.07
CA ASP A 163 -11.26 17.27 18.61
C ASP A 163 -11.66 16.23 17.54
N GLY A 164 -12.01 15.00 17.96
CA GLY A 164 -12.30 13.88 17.05
C GLY A 164 -11.08 13.26 16.35
N SER A 165 -9.87 13.79 16.57
CA SER A 165 -8.63 13.24 16.00
C SER A 165 -8.08 12.06 16.81
N ARG A 166 -7.31 11.18 16.17
CA ARG A 166 -6.72 9.97 16.75
C ARG A 166 -5.26 9.79 16.38
N ALA A 167 -4.50 9.15 17.25
CA ALA A 167 -3.15 8.69 16.99
C ALA A 167 -2.89 7.34 17.67
N PHE A 168 -2.14 6.48 17.00
CA PHE A 168 -1.67 5.18 17.47
C PHE A 168 -0.18 5.04 17.16
N LEU A 169 0.62 4.56 18.11
CA LEU A 169 2.05 4.36 17.91
C LEU A 169 2.55 3.18 18.74
N VAL A 170 3.18 2.20 18.10
CA VAL A 170 3.85 1.08 18.76
C VAL A 170 5.32 1.05 18.34
N THR A 171 6.21 1.02 19.33
CA THR A 171 7.66 0.89 19.14
C THR A 171 8.21 -0.33 19.87
N THR A 172 9.14 -1.00 19.20
CA THR A 172 9.79 -2.26 19.59
C THR A 172 11.27 -2.19 19.17
N PRO A 173 12.16 -3.01 19.74
CA PRO A 173 13.57 -3.07 19.34
C PRO A 173 13.79 -3.30 17.83
N HIS A 174 12.89 -4.01 17.15
CA HIS A 174 12.94 -4.26 15.71
C HIS A 174 11.92 -3.43 14.90
N GLY A 175 11.47 -2.28 15.43
CA GLY A 175 10.81 -1.23 14.65
C GLY A 175 9.69 -0.47 15.35
N THR A 176 9.40 0.70 14.78
CA THR A 176 8.26 1.55 15.14
C THR A 176 7.25 1.57 14.00
N THR A 177 5.98 1.51 14.35
CA THR A 177 4.81 1.46 13.47
C THR A 177 3.70 2.28 14.11
N GLY A 178 2.96 3.08 13.35
CA GLY A 178 1.84 3.84 13.88
C GLY A 178 0.96 4.45 12.81
N TRP A 179 -0.05 5.20 13.24
CA TRP A 179 -0.83 6.09 12.37
C TRP A 179 -1.42 7.27 13.12
N ILE A 180 -1.80 8.29 12.35
CA ILE A 180 -2.50 9.49 12.78
C ILE A 180 -3.75 9.64 11.91
N THR A 181 -4.89 9.98 12.50
CA THR A 181 -6.12 10.37 11.80
C THR A 181 -6.50 11.75 12.31
N PRO A 182 -6.37 12.82 11.51
CA PRO A 182 -6.25 14.19 12.02
C PRO A 182 -7.57 14.85 12.41
N ASP A 183 -8.69 14.22 12.05
CA ASP A 183 -10.09 14.60 12.22
C ASP A 183 -10.96 13.36 11.91
N ARG A 184 -12.28 13.51 11.74
CA ARG A 184 -13.20 12.38 11.54
C ARG A 184 -13.24 11.81 10.11
N SER A 185 -12.47 12.36 9.17
CA SER A 185 -12.41 11.93 7.76
C SER A 185 -12.12 10.45 7.50
N GLY A 186 -11.52 9.75 8.45
CA GLY A 186 -10.86 8.48 8.18
C GLY A 186 -9.49 8.63 7.48
N GLN A 187 -9.15 9.81 6.93
CA GLN A 187 -7.85 10.10 6.33
C GLN A 187 -6.77 9.75 7.34
N ARG A 188 -5.86 8.89 6.92
CA ARG A 188 -4.82 8.36 7.80
C ARG A 188 -3.48 8.87 7.33
N TYR A 189 -2.53 8.99 8.25
CA TYR A 189 -1.11 9.20 7.96
C TYR A 189 -0.36 8.09 8.66
N TRP A 190 0.46 7.34 7.94
CA TRP A 190 1.18 6.20 8.47
C TRP A 190 2.52 6.62 9.06
N ILE A 191 2.96 5.91 10.09
CA ILE A 191 4.27 6.09 10.73
C ILE A 191 5.05 4.78 10.61
N SER A 192 6.29 4.83 10.09
CA SER A 192 7.18 3.67 10.03
C SER A 192 8.64 4.01 10.33
N SER A 193 9.34 3.14 11.05
CA SER A 193 10.81 3.16 11.15
C SER A 193 11.52 2.31 10.10
N HIS A 194 10.78 1.77 9.13
CA HIS A 194 11.32 0.96 8.04
C HIS A 194 11.09 1.67 6.72
N ASN A 195 11.82 1.25 5.69
CA ASN A 195 11.75 1.74 4.34
C ASN A 195 12.16 0.58 3.41
N GLY A 196 11.25 0.08 2.58
CA GLY A 196 11.55 -1.04 1.67
C GLY A 196 11.99 -2.33 2.37
N GLY A 197 11.63 -2.51 3.65
CA GLY A 197 12.06 -3.61 4.53
C GLY A 197 13.41 -3.35 5.22
N VAL A 198 14.05 -2.22 4.94
CA VAL A 198 15.31 -1.77 5.56
C VAL A 198 14.98 -0.86 6.75
N PRO A 199 15.55 -1.06 7.95
CA PRO A 199 15.40 -0.11 9.05
C PRO A 199 16.03 1.25 8.72
N LEU A 200 15.36 2.34 9.08
CA LEU A 200 15.93 3.69 9.01
C LEU A 200 17.06 3.86 10.03
N PRO A 201 18.09 4.67 9.76
CA PRO A 201 19.22 4.81 10.66
C PRO A 201 18.85 5.54 11.97
N GLY A 202 19.26 4.97 13.11
CA GLY A 202 18.98 5.58 14.43
C GLY A 202 17.53 5.44 14.88
N ALA A 203 16.99 6.45 15.57
CA ALA A 203 15.61 6.46 16.09
C ALA A 203 14.61 7.06 15.08
N GLN A 204 14.89 6.92 13.79
CA GLN A 204 14.20 7.66 12.75
C GLN A 204 12.87 7.03 12.33
N VAL A 205 11.87 7.87 12.02
CA VAL A 205 10.64 7.47 11.35
C VAL A 205 10.32 8.34 10.15
N LEU A 206 9.54 7.76 9.24
CA LEU A 206 8.83 8.43 8.17
C LEU A 206 7.36 8.59 8.57
N VAL A 207 6.80 9.75 8.24
CA VAL A 207 5.38 10.04 8.32
C VAL A 207 4.91 10.41 6.92
N PHE A 208 3.94 9.67 6.42
CA PHE A 208 3.44 9.78 5.04
C PHE A 208 1.91 9.76 5.08
N PRO A 209 1.21 10.42 4.14
CA PRO A 209 -0.24 10.22 4.01
C PRO A 209 -0.53 8.74 3.82
N HIS A 210 -1.75 8.33 4.12
CA HIS A 210 -2.33 7.16 3.52
C HIS A 210 -2.59 7.51 2.07
N ASP A 211 -1.55 7.39 1.27
CA ASP A 211 -1.75 7.12 -0.13
C ASP A 211 -2.58 5.83 -0.19
N GLY A 212 -3.71 5.88 -0.87
CA GLY A 212 -4.45 4.67 -1.20
C GLY A 212 -3.74 3.89 -2.29
N SER A 213 -2.49 4.21 -2.59
CA SER A 213 -2.02 4.04 -3.96
C SER A 213 -1.74 2.58 -4.29
N VAL A 214 -1.85 1.63 -3.35
CA VAL A 214 -1.18 0.32 -3.52
C VAL A 214 -1.86 -0.93 -2.96
N PRO A 215 -2.56 -1.75 -3.78
CA PRO A 215 -3.03 -3.09 -3.39
C PRO A 215 -2.11 -3.93 -2.47
N SER A 216 -2.67 -4.77 -1.59
CA SER A 216 -1.87 -5.56 -0.62
C SER A 216 -1.80 -7.05 -1.01
N PRO A 217 -0.74 -7.78 -0.66
CA PRO A 217 -0.58 -9.17 -1.07
C PRO A 217 -1.33 -10.20 -0.23
N GLY A 218 -2.18 -10.95 -0.91
CA GLY A 218 -2.53 -12.33 -0.56
C GLY A 218 -3.45 -12.89 -1.63
N PRO A 219 -3.86 -14.18 -1.52
CA PRO A 219 -5.14 -14.55 -2.06
C PRO A 219 -6.18 -13.85 -1.20
N GLU A 220 -6.76 -12.81 -1.78
CA GLU A 220 -7.83 -12.06 -1.15
C GLU A 220 -9.06 -12.97 -1.15
N LEU A 221 -9.13 -13.87 -0.17
CA LEU A 221 -10.11 -14.95 -0.06
C LEU A 221 -10.22 -15.29 1.41
N CYS A 222 -11.37 -15.05 2.03
CA CYS A 222 -11.62 -15.47 3.41
C CYS A 222 -12.59 -16.66 3.38
N GLY A 223 -12.27 -17.70 4.15
CA GLY A 223 -13.12 -18.87 4.29
C GLY A 223 -13.93 -18.82 5.58
N LEU A 224 -15.23 -19.12 5.51
CA LEU A 224 -16.06 -19.26 6.71
C LEU A 224 -16.55 -20.69 6.85
N GLN A 225 -16.17 -21.37 7.95
CA GLN A 225 -16.69 -22.70 8.27
C GLN A 225 -17.91 -22.60 9.19
N THR A 226 -19.10 -22.85 8.64
CA THR A 226 -20.30 -23.13 9.42
C THR A 226 -20.39 -24.62 9.76
N GLU A 227 -20.62 -24.95 11.03
CA GLU A 227 -21.18 -26.26 11.42
C GLU A 227 -22.72 -26.22 11.22
N PRO A 228 -23.38 -27.37 10.97
CA PRO A 228 -24.77 -27.40 10.51
C PRO A 228 -25.79 -27.17 11.63
N HIS A 229 -25.90 -25.92 12.09
CA HIS A 229 -26.87 -25.49 13.09
C HIS A 229 -27.70 -24.28 12.62
N GLY A 230 -28.85 -24.59 12.04
CA GLY A 230 -30.01 -23.69 11.94
C GLY A 230 -29.95 -22.67 10.81
N GLU A 231 -31.02 -22.67 9.98
CA GLU A 231 -31.50 -21.42 9.41
C GLU A 231 -31.85 -20.49 10.59
N HIS A 232 -31.01 -19.49 10.83
CA HIS A 232 -31.32 -18.40 11.74
C HIS A 232 -31.68 -17.15 10.91
N GLY A 233 -32.61 -16.36 11.43
CA GLY A 233 -33.39 -15.39 10.66
C GLY A 233 -32.59 -14.19 10.15
N PRO A 234 -33.26 -13.23 9.47
CA PRO A 234 -32.63 -12.00 9.02
C PRO A 234 -31.99 -11.23 10.19
N PRO A 235 -31.02 -10.34 9.91
CA PRO A 235 -30.31 -9.57 10.93
C PRO A 235 -31.26 -8.98 11.95
N HIS A 236 -30.98 -9.19 13.23
CA HIS A 236 -31.73 -8.54 14.28
C HIS A 236 -31.43 -7.04 14.21
N HIS A 237 -32.45 -6.24 13.89
CA HIS A 237 -32.42 -4.79 14.06
C HIS A 237 -32.33 -4.45 15.56
N ALA A 238 -31.13 -4.56 16.11
CA ALA A 238 -30.74 -3.85 17.31
C ALA A 238 -30.72 -2.34 17.00
N GLN A 239 -30.86 -1.51 18.04
CA GLN A 239 -30.59 -0.08 17.91
C GLN A 239 -29.10 0.08 17.52
N PRO A 240 -28.73 1.14 16.77
CA PRO A 240 -27.32 1.50 16.58
C PRO A 240 -26.63 1.56 17.95
N LEU A 241 -25.45 0.97 18.05
CA LEU A 241 -24.58 1.14 19.20
C LEU A 241 -23.38 1.99 18.76
N GLU A 242 -23.20 3.14 19.39
CA GLU A 242 -22.12 4.10 19.10
C GLU A 242 -20.74 3.42 19.04
N PRO A 243 -19.83 3.77 18.11
CA PRO A 243 -18.40 3.65 18.40
C PRO A 243 -18.08 4.45 19.68
N PRO A 244 -17.34 3.92 20.68
CA PRO A 244 -17.08 4.63 21.92
C PRO A 244 -16.49 6.03 21.68
N SER A 245 -16.98 7.02 22.44
CA SER A 245 -16.69 8.43 22.18
C SER A 245 -15.19 8.74 22.10
N SER A 246 -14.85 9.69 21.22
CA SER A 246 -13.48 10.09 20.88
C SER A 246 -12.78 10.95 21.96
N SER A 247 -13.22 10.84 23.21
CA SER A 247 -12.52 11.44 24.35
C SER A 247 -11.19 10.73 24.62
N ALA A 248 -10.23 11.49 25.16
CA ALA A 248 -8.86 11.02 25.37
C ALA A 248 -8.81 9.79 26.28
N ASP A 249 -7.98 8.79 25.91
CA ASP A 249 -7.96 7.41 26.46
C ASP A 249 -7.65 7.29 27.97
N SER A 250 -7.42 8.43 28.64
CA SER A 250 -7.30 8.61 30.09
C SER A 250 -8.61 8.41 30.87
N THR A 251 -9.77 8.46 30.19
CA THR A 251 -11.08 8.24 30.81
C THR A 251 -11.38 6.75 30.87
N ALA A 252 -11.86 6.27 32.02
CA ALA A 252 -12.17 4.86 32.18
C ALA A 252 -13.45 4.54 31.41
N ARG A 253 -13.40 3.53 30.53
CA ARG A 253 -14.44 3.27 29.54
C ARG A 253 -15.45 2.25 30.07
N ARG A 254 -16.68 2.70 30.32
CA ARG A 254 -17.81 1.82 30.70
C ARG A 254 -17.91 0.62 29.75
N ASP A 255 -18.17 -0.56 30.31
CA ASP A 255 -18.35 -1.83 29.58
C ASP A 255 -17.15 -2.33 28.74
N LEU A 256 -15.98 -1.67 28.80
CA LEU A 256 -14.80 -2.04 28.01
C LEU A 256 -14.40 -3.51 28.22
N ARG A 257 -14.37 -4.24 27.11
CA ARG A 257 -14.07 -5.67 27.08
C ARG A 257 -12.61 -5.95 26.76
N ARG A 258 -12.08 -7.03 27.32
CA ARG A 258 -10.72 -7.51 27.06
C ARG A 258 -10.78 -8.95 26.60
N ILE A 259 -10.32 -9.17 25.36
CA ILE A 259 -10.14 -10.50 24.76
C ILE A 259 -8.69 -10.95 24.99
N GLU A 260 -8.51 -12.07 25.67
CA GLU A 260 -7.20 -12.73 25.80
C GLU A 260 -6.89 -13.57 24.56
N MET A 261 -5.84 -13.20 23.82
CA MET A 261 -5.44 -13.78 22.54
C MET A 261 -4.13 -14.57 22.65
N ALA A 262 -4.14 -15.81 22.13
CA ALA A 262 -2.96 -16.67 22.03
C ALA A 262 -2.54 -16.92 20.57
N ILE A 263 -1.28 -16.66 20.26
CA ILE A 263 -0.73 -16.74 18.90
C ILE A 263 0.10 -18.01 18.70
N GLU A 264 -0.23 -18.73 17.64
CA GLU A 264 0.55 -19.80 17.05
C GLU A 264 1.14 -19.30 15.74
N THR A 265 2.35 -19.73 15.38
CA THR A 265 2.97 -19.38 14.07
C THR A 265 3.53 -20.62 13.40
N ASP A 266 4.24 -20.47 12.28
CA ASP A 266 4.94 -21.55 11.58
C ASP A 266 6.35 -21.15 11.12
N TYR A 267 7.07 -22.10 10.53
CA TYR A 267 8.43 -21.86 10.05
C TYR A 267 8.48 -20.89 8.88
N GLU A 268 7.49 -20.91 7.98
CA GLU A 268 7.39 -19.94 6.90
C GLU A 268 7.20 -18.50 7.41
N TYR A 269 6.50 -18.30 8.53
CA TYR A 269 6.42 -17.01 9.21
C TYR A 269 7.79 -16.58 9.77
N TYR A 270 8.49 -17.48 10.49
CA TYR A 270 9.83 -17.19 11.01
C TYR A 270 10.82 -16.77 9.91
N LEU A 271 10.75 -17.41 8.72
CA LEU A 271 11.62 -17.11 7.59
C LEU A 271 11.50 -15.69 7.02
N LEU A 272 10.42 -14.96 7.31
CA LEU A 272 10.27 -13.55 6.93
C LEU A 272 11.30 -12.66 7.65
N PHE A 273 11.74 -13.06 8.84
CA PHE A 273 12.66 -12.31 9.70
C PHE A 273 14.00 -13.02 9.92
N ASN A 274 14.00 -14.36 9.89
CA ASN A 274 15.12 -15.22 10.29
C ASN A 274 15.70 -14.84 11.67
N ASN A 275 14.85 -14.33 12.57
CA ASN A 275 15.19 -13.84 13.90
C ASN A 275 13.93 -13.93 14.78
N VAL A 276 14.03 -14.68 15.88
CA VAL A 276 12.90 -14.97 16.80
C VAL A 276 12.36 -13.69 17.45
N GLN A 277 13.23 -12.74 17.78
CA GLN A 277 12.86 -11.52 18.49
C GLN A 277 12.20 -10.52 17.54
N ALA A 278 12.70 -10.40 16.30
CA ALA A 278 12.08 -9.58 15.26
C ALA A 278 10.70 -10.11 14.83
N ALA A 279 10.56 -11.44 14.72
CA ALA A 279 9.27 -12.09 14.49
C ALA A 279 8.30 -11.83 15.66
N THR A 280 8.75 -12.00 16.90
CA THR A 280 7.92 -11.71 18.10
C THR A 280 7.50 -10.23 18.15
N ASP A 281 8.41 -9.29 17.91
CA ASP A 281 8.14 -7.85 17.83
C ASP A 281 7.11 -7.51 16.74
N TYR A 282 7.12 -8.23 15.62
CA TYR A 282 6.13 -8.03 14.56
C TYR A 282 4.73 -8.51 14.97
N VAL A 283 4.60 -9.71 15.57
CA VAL A 283 3.34 -10.18 16.17
C VAL A 283 2.80 -9.14 17.15
N VAL A 284 3.64 -8.65 18.07
CA VAL A 284 3.26 -7.64 19.05
C VAL A 284 2.75 -6.35 18.40
N ARG A 285 3.39 -5.89 17.31
CA ARG A 285 2.91 -4.74 16.54
C ARG A 285 1.55 -5.01 15.90
N VAL A 286 1.36 -6.14 15.19
CA VAL A 286 0.08 -6.48 14.53
C VAL A 286 -1.08 -6.46 15.52
N TYR A 287 -0.92 -7.12 16.67
CA TYR A 287 -2.03 -7.21 17.65
C TYR A 287 -2.24 -5.92 18.44
N ALA A 288 -1.22 -5.09 18.65
CA ALA A 288 -1.40 -3.73 19.16
C ALA A 288 -2.26 -2.88 18.21
N ALA A 289 -2.02 -2.98 16.89
CA ALA A 289 -2.78 -2.31 15.85
C ALA A 289 -4.23 -2.84 15.75
N VAL A 290 -4.42 -4.16 15.77
CA VAL A 290 -5.77 -4.78 15.80
C VAL A 290 -6.53 -4.40 17.07
N SER A 291 -5.85 -4.30 18.23
CA SER A 291 -6.49 -3.81 19.45
C SER A 291 -6.90 -2.34 19.36
N ASP A 292 -6.22 -1.50 18.58
CA ASP A 292 -6.64 -0.09 18.40
C ASP A 292 -7.94 0.02 17.60
N ILE A 293 -8.04 -0.78 16.54
CA ILE A 293 -9.26 -0.92 15.72
C ILE A 293 -10.40 -1.47 16.58
N TYR A 294 -10.19 -2.57 17.31
CA TYR A 294 -11.23 -3.17 18.14
C TYR A 294 -11.65 -2.25 19.30
N LEU A 295 -10.75 -1.41 19.81
CA LEU A 295 -11.09 -0.42 20.81
C LEU A 295 -12.04 0.64 20.23
N SER A 296 -11.70 1.23 19.07
CA SER A 296 -12.53 2.29 18.47
C SER A 296 -13.84 1.81 17.86
N GLU A 297 -13.90 0.60 17.31
CA GLU A 297 -15.11 0.10 16.66
C GLU A 297 -16.05 -0.60 17.67
N LEU A 298 -15.48 -1.31 18.65
CA LEU A 298 -16.22 -2.29 19.46
C LEU A 298 -16.09 -2.10 20.96
N ASN A 299 -15.42 -1.04 21.44
CA ASN A 299 -15.07 -0.84 22.84
C ASN A 299 -14.44 -2.11 23.46
N THR A 300 -13.49 -2.71 22.73
CA THR A 300 -12.87 -4.00 23.07
C THR A 300 -11.36 -3.97 22.84
N ARG A 301 -10.55 -4.25 23.86
CA ARG A 301 -9.09 -4.42 23.72
C ARG A 301 -8.70 -5.89 23.51
N VAL A 302 -7.58 -6.12 22.82
CA VAL A 302 -7.05 -7.46 22.52
C VAL A 302 -5.66 -7.58 23.13
N ASP A 303 -5.52 -8.49 24.10
CA ASP A 303 -4.28 -8.68 24.86
C ASP A 303 -3.60 -9.99 24.47
N LEU A 304 -2.30 -9.94 24.16
CA LEU A 304 -1.49 -11.13 23.95
C LEU A 304 -1.22 -11.85 25.28
N THR A 305 -1.58 -13.15 25.38
CA THR A 305 -1.20 -14.02 26.52
C THR A 305 -0.08 -14.99 26.19
N PHE A 306 0.08 -15.32 24.91
CA PHE A 306 0.99 -16.36 24.47
C PHE A 306 1.42 -16.13 23.02
N ILE A 307 2.69 -16.36 22.71
CA ILE A 307 3.22 -16.41 21.35
C ILE A 307 4.12 -17.65 21.24
N ARG A 308 3.87 -18.53 20.27
CA ARG A 308 4.83 -19.58 19.87
C ARG A 308 5.45 -19.24 18.52
N ILE A 309 6.78 -19.23 18.47
CA ILE A 309 7.58 -19.13 17.24
C ILE A 309 8.14 -20.50 16.89
N TRP A 310 8.08 -20.88 15.61
CA TRP A 310 8.72 -22.09 15.09
C TRP A 310 9.94 -21.72 14.24
N ASP A 311 11.13 -21.92 14.76
CA ASP A 311 12.41 -21.66 14.07
C ASP A 311 12.95 -22.88 13.30
N THR A 312 12.16 -23.96 13.21
CA THR A 312 12.52 -25.18 12.47
C THR A 312 11.38 -25.65 11.58
N VAL A 313 11.73 -26.19 10.41
CA VAL A 313 10.80 -26.67 9.34
C VAL A 313 9.82 -27.77 9.77
N ASN A 314 9.98 -28.34 10.96
CA ASN A 314 9.10 -29.39 11.50
C ASN A 314 8.13 -28.77 12.52
N ASP A 315 7.14 -28.03 12.05
CA ASP A 315 6.04 -27.51 12.89
C ASP A 315 4.74 -28.35 12.79
N LEU A 316 3.73 -27.96 13.56
CA LEU A 316 2.50 -28.71 13.79
C LEU A 316 1.48 -28.68 12.63
N PHE A 317 1.44 -27.64 11.80
CA PHE A 317 0.23 -27.30 11.02
C PHE A 317 0.44 -27.26 9.50
N ASN A 318 1.38 -28.06 9.01
CA ASN A 318 1.77 -28.25 7.61
C ASN A 318 0.69 -28.77 6.62
N GLY A 319 -0.57 -28.93 7.03
CA GLY A 319 -1.68 -29.35 6.15
C GLY A 319 -2.14 -28.26 5.17
N SER A 320 -2.87 -28.63 4.11
CA SER A 320 -3.44 -27.67 3.15
C SER A 320 -4.63 -26.86 3.69
N ASP A 321 -5.27 -27.36 4.76
CA ASP A 321 -6.29 -26.66 5.54
C ASP A 321 -5.98 -26.90 7.05
N PRO A 322 -5.27 -25.96 7.71
CA PRO A 322 -4.84 -26.13 9.09
C PRO A 322 -5.93 -25.87 10.15
N LEU A 323 -7.03 -25.15 9.87
CA LEU A 323 -7.95 -24.63 10.91
C LEU A 323 -8.49 -25.73 11.84
N GLY A 324 -9.00 -26.81 11.26
CA GLY A 324 -9.57 -27.93 12.03
C GLY A 324 -8.51 -28.69 12.85
N ALA A 325 -7.28 -28.77 12.35
CA ALA A 325 -6.16 -29.40 13.05
C ALA A 325 -5.65 -28.52 14.20
N PHE A 326 -5.52 -27.21 13.96
CA PHE A 326 -5.17 -26.18 14.94
C PHE A 326 -6.15 -26.19 16.12
N ARG A 327 -7.45 -26.03 15.86
CA ARG A 327 -8.52 -26.16 16.88
C ARG A 327 -8.39 -27.44 17.70
N SER A 328 -8.25 -28.58 17.03
CA SER A 328 -8.26 -29.90 17.67
C SER A 328 -7.02 -30.12 18.54
N HIS A 329 -5.84 -29.69 18.07
CA HIS A 329 -4.60 -29.73 18.83
C HIS A 329 -4.70 -28.83 20.08
N TRP A 330 -5.09 -27.57 19.91
CA TRP A 330 -5.11 -26.60 21.00
C TRP A 330 -6.16 -26.90 22.07
N ASN A 331 -7.33 -27.40 21.66
CA ASN A 331 -8.34 -27.91 22.61
C ASN A 331 -7.86 -29.15 23.40
N THR A 332 -6.94 -29.94 22.86
CA THR A 332 -6.45 -31.16 23.52
C THR A 332 -5.23 -30.87 24.41
N ASN A 333 -4.26 -30.11 23.90
CA ASN A 333 -2.92 -30.01 24.49
C ASN A 333 -2.62 -28.65 25.13
N MET A 334 -3.34 -27.59 24.75
CA MET A 334 -3.01 -26.20 25.12
C MET A 334 -3.96 -25.60 26.17
N GLN A 335 -4.70 -26.43 26.91
CA GLN A 335 -5.63 -25.97 27.97
C GLN A 335 -4.95 -25.22 29.13
N GLY A 336 -3.61 -25.28 29.24
CA GLY A 336 -2.81 -24.53 30.20
C GLY A 336 -2.33 -23.15 29.73
N VAL A 337 -2.81 -22.65 28.59
CA VAL A 337 -2.61 -21.26 28.12
C VAL A 337 -3.90 -20.47 28.38
N PRO A 338 -3.89 -19.44 29.25
CA PRO A 338 -5.01 -18.50 29.40
C PRO A 338 -5.31 -17.84 28.06
N ARG A 339 -6.58 -17.86 27.64
CA ARG A 339 -7.08 -17.24 26.41
C ARG A 339 -8.61 -17.32 26.33
N ASP A 340 -9.18 -16.41 25.58
CA ASP A 340 -10.54 -16.47 25.04
C ASP A 340 -10.57 -16.95 23.60
N VAL A 341 -9.48 -16.72 22.85
CA VAL A 341 -9.31 -17.04 21.42
C VAL A 341 -7.85 -17.38 21.10
N ALA A 342 -7.63 -18.20 20.07
CA ALA A 342 -6.29 -18.39 19.51
C ALA A 342 -6.28 -18.26 17.98
N GLN A 343 -5.23 -17.65 17.45
CA GLN A 343 -5.08 -17.42 16.01
C GLN A 343 -3.74 -18.01 15.54
N PHE A 344 -3.79 -18.71 14.40
CA PHE A 344 -2.60 -19.23 13.74
C PHE A 344 -2.15 -18.23 12.67
N PHE A 345 -1.01 -17.57 12.90
CA PHE A 345 -0.47 -16.51 12.05
C PHE A 345 0.69 -17.07 11.21
N SER A 346 0.41 -17.30 9.93
CA SER A 346 1.17 -18.20 9.06
C SER A 346 1.80 -17.46 7.88
N GLY A 347 3.10 -17.66 7.68
CA GLY A 347 3.82 -17.14 6.49
C GLY A 347 3.61 -17.99 5.24
N ARG A 348 2.84 -19.08 5.34
CA ARG A 348 2.70 -20.06 4.26
C ARG A 348 2.00 -19.48 3.05
N ARG A 349 2.58 -19.80 1.89
CA ARG A 349 2.16 -19.30 0.58
C ARG A 349 1.35 -20.31 -0.23
N ASN A 350 0.88 -21.41 0.38
CA ASN A 350 0.20 -22.53 -0.30
C ASN A 350 -1.17 -22.87 0.29
N LEU A 351 -1.78 -21.95 1.02
CA LEU A 351 -3.13 -22.09 1.58
C LEU A 351 -4.19 -21.71 0.53
N ALA A 352 -5.39 -22.26 0.65
CA ALA A 352 -6.49 -22.02 -0.30
C ALA A 352 -7.17 -20.64 -0.13
N TRP A 353 -6.80 -19.90 0.91
CA TRP A 353 -7.39 -18.65 1.35
C TRP A 353 -6.31 -17.77 2.01
N GLY A 354 -6.60 -16.47 2.13
CA GLY A 354 -5.81 -15.51 2.91
C GLY A 354 -6.14 -15.61 4.39
N GLY A 355 -7.37 -15.94 4.76
CA GLY A 355 -7.75 -16.29 6.13
C GLY A 355 -8.91 -17.29 6.20
N VAL A 356 -9.11 -17.89 7.38
CA VAL A 356 -10.29 -18.72 7.68
C VAL A 356 -10.60 -18.73 9.18
N ALA A 357 -11.88 -18.67 9.55
CA ALA A 357 -12.30 -18.69 10.94
C ALA A 357 -13.60 -19.48 11.18
N TYR A 358 -13.82 -19.79 12.45
CA TYR A 358 -15.12 -20.21 12.96
C TYR A 358 -15.96 -18.99 13.37
N LEU A 359 -17.16 -18.90 12.80
CA LEU A 359 -18.16 -17.91 13.20
C LEU A 359 -18.64 -18.16 14.64
N ASN A 360 -18.88 -17.09 15.41
CA ASN A 360 -19.35 -17.16 16.81
C ASN A 360 -18.39 -17.98 17.71
N GLY A 361 -17.10 -17.84 17.47
CA GLY A 361 -16.04 -18.59 18.11
C GLY A 361 -15.86 -18.31 19.61
N LEU A 362 -16.07 -17.08 20.11
CA LEU A 362 -15.65 -16.70 21.48
C LEU A 362 -16.18 -17.62 22.59
N CYS A 363 -15.27 -17.96 23.50
CA CYS A 363 -15.48 -18.75 24.72
C CYS A 363 -16.14 -20.12 24.52
N ASN A 364 -15.81 -20.79 23.43
CA ASN A 364 -16.22 -22.17 23.21
C ASN A 364 -15.11 -22.95 22.50
N SER A 365 -15.36 -24.22 22.16
CA SER A 365 -14.36 -25.06 21.51
C SER A 365 -13.94 -24.58 20.11
N ASN A 366 -14.59 -23.56 19.55
CA ASN A 366 -14.36 -23.01 18.22
C ASN A 366 -13.75 -21.59 18.24
N SER A 367 -13.17 -21.12 19.34
CA SER A 367 -12.45 -19.82 19.40
C SER A 367 -11.11 -19.84 18.64
N TYR A 368 -11.16 -20.12 17.33
CA TYR A 368 -9.99 -20.32 16.49
C TYR A 368 -10.16 -19.71 15.10
N SER A 369 -9.05 -19.19 14.58
CA SER A 369 -8.90 -18.63 13.24
C SER A 369 -7.48 -18.82 12.71
N VAL A 370 -7.29 -18.66 11.40
CA VAL A 370 -5.98 -18.70 10.74
C VAL A 370 -5.83 -17.49 9.82
N VAL A 371 -4.70 -16.81 9.93
CA VAL A 371 -4.22 -15.80 8.98
C VAL A 371 -3.10 -16.47 8.17
N GLY A 372 -3.31 -16.65 6.88
CA GLY A 372 -2.31 -17.17 5.95
C GLY A 372 -1.58 -16.05 5.21
N TYR A 373 -0.52 -16.38 4.47
CA TYR A 373 0.21 -15.44 3.62
C TYR A 373 0.74 -14.19 4.34
N ALA A 374 1.05 -14.26 5.64
CA ALA A 374 1.63 -13.15 6.38
C ALA A 374 2.88 -12.57 5.68
N GLN A 375 3.02 -11.24 5.72
CA GLN A 375 4.03 -10.49 4.97
C GLN A 375 5.22 -10.07 5.81
N GLY A 376 5.00 -9.79 7.10
CA GLY A 376 6.06 -9.40 8.02
C GLY A 376 6.43 -7.91 7.97
N ALA A 377 5.64 -7.07 7.28
CA ALA A 377 5.82 -5.62 7.26
C ALA A 377 4.46 -4.88 7.31
N PHE A 378 4.35 -3.89 8.20
CA PHE A 378 3.38 -2.80 8.11
C PHE A 378 3.79 -1.60 9.01
N PRO A 379 3.53 -0.35 8.59
CA PRO A 379 3.53 0.13 7.21
C PRO A 379 4.96 0.25 6.66
N GLU A 380 5.14 0.32 5.34
CA GLU A 380 6.44 0.23 4.62
C GLU A 380 6.56 1.35 3.54
N PRO A 381 7.05 2.55 3.89
CA PRO A 381 6.83 3.82 3.16
C PRO A 381 7.30 3.97 1.70
N LEU A 382 8.38 3.30 1.24
CA LEU A 382 8.86 3.45 -0.16
C LEU A 382 8.73 2.20 -1.01
N ARG A 383 8.25 1.09 -0.46
CA ARG A 383 7.56 0.17 -1.36
C ARG A 383 6.16 0.70 -1.47
N PRO A 384 5.61 0.73 -2.67
CA PRO A 384 4.18 0.76 -2.78
C PRO A 384 3.56 -0.29 -1.85
N GLY A 385 2.78 0.12 -0.85
CA GLY A 385 1.94 -0.80 -0.09
C GLY A 385 0.81 -0.09 0.65
N VAL A 386 -0.40 -0.64 0.56
CA VAL A 386 -1.44 -0.44 1.57
C VAL A 386 -1.33 -1.59 2.55
N HIS A 387 -0.68 -1.32 3.67
CA HIS A 387 -0.05 -2.35 4.51
C HIS A 387 -1.03 -3.10 5.44
N MET A 388 -2.25 -3.26 4.96
CA MET A 388 -3.40 -3.77 5.68
C MET A 388 -3.68 -5.24 5.42
N PHE A 389 -2.86 -6.00 4.67
CA PHE A 389 -3.10 -7.44 4.57
C PHE A 389 -2.97 -8.12 5.94
N ASP A 390 -1.81 -8.00 6.58
CA ASP A 390 -1.57 -8.64 7.88
C ASP A 390 -2.53 -8.11 8.96
N ILE A 391 -2.72 -6.78 9.09
CA ILE A 391 -3.67 -6.20 10.07
C ILE A 391 -5.13 -6.57 9.73
N GLY A 392 -5.53 -6.34 8.48
CA GLY A 392 -6.92 -6.42 8.02
C GLY A 392 -7.43 -7.85 8.00
N VAL A 393 -6.64 -8.82 7.55
CA VAL A 393 -7.01 -10.25 7.66
C VAL A 393 -7.02 -10.68 9.12
N THR A 394 -6.06 -10.23 9.95
CA THR A 394 -6.08 -10.53 11.40
C THR A 394 -7.37 -10.03 12.07
N ALA A 395 -7.76 -8.79 11.78
CA ALA A 395 -8.99 -8.18 12.27
C ALA A 395 -10.27 -8.85 11.72
N HIS A 396 -10.28 -9.21 10.44
CA HIS A 396 -11.39 -9.90 9.75
C HIS A 396 -11.66 -11.28 10.36
N GLU A 397 -10.61 -12.09 10.52
CA GLU A 397 -10.74 -13.46 11.01
C GLU A 397 -11.04 -13.53 12.52
N LEU A 398 -10.54 -12.56 13.30
CA LEU A 398 -11.02 -12.32 14.66
C LEU A 398 -12.48 -11.85 14.66
N GLY A 399 -12.89 -11.11 13.64
CA GLY A 399 -14.24 -10.58 13.49
C GLY A 399 -15.29 -11.67 13.42
N HIS A 400 -15.02 -12.71 12.63
CA HIS A 400 -15.82 -13.94 12.61
C HIS A 400 -15.91 -14.64 13.98
N ASN A 401 -14.80 -14.73 14.72
CA ASN A 401 -14.85 -15.27 16.08
C ASN A 401 -15.76 -14.41 16.99
N CYS A 402 -15.82 -13.10 16.75
CA CYS A 402 -16.67 -12.09 17.38
C CYS A 402 -18.05 -11.87 16.70
N ALA A 403 -18.57 -12.87 15.96
CA ALA A 403 -19.87 -12.90 15.28
C ALA A 403 -20.04 -12.16 13.95
N ALA A 404 -19.04 -11.42 13.46
CA ALA A 404 -19.15 -10.74 12.17
C ALA A 404 -19.32 -11.73 10.99
N ARG A 405 -20.18 -11.39 10.05
CA ARG A 405 -20.28 -12.00 8.72
C ARG A 405 -19.63 -11.08 7.67
N HIS A 406 -19.68 -11.45 6.39
CA HIS A 406 -19.16 -10.59 5.33
C HIS A 406 -20.21 -9.53 4.95
N ASN A 407 -19.76 -8.41 4.39
CA ASN A 407 -20.65 -7.32 3.94
C ASN A 407 -21.84 -7.79 3.06
N PRO A 408 -21.69 -8.73 2.10
CA PRO A 408 -22.81 -9.24 1.32
C PRO A 408 -23.88 -9.98 2.14
N ASP A 409 -23.52 -10.60 3.28
CA ASP A 409 -24.49 -11.27 4.17
C ASP A 409 -25.47 -10.27 4.83
N TYR A 410 -25.06 -8.99 4.94
CA TYR A 410 -25.89 -7.88 5.42
C TYR A 410 -26.54 -7.08 4.28
N GLY A 411 -26.13 -7.31 3.02
CA GLY A 411 -26.55 -6.53 1.86
C GLY A 411 -25.91 -5.13 1.78
N ILE A 412 -24.77 -4.91 2.45
CA ILE A 412 -24.01 -3.65 2.42
C ILE A 412 -23.33 -3.47 1.05
N ASP A 413 -22.65 -4.52 0.57
CA ASP A 413 -22.05 -4.55 -0.76
C ASP A 413 -22.42 -5.84 -1.52
N THR A 414 -21.91 -5.97 -2.74
CA THR A 414 -22.06 -7.16 -3.59
C THR A 414 -20.71 -7.58 -4.19
N CYS A 415 -19.62 -7.31 -3.48
CA CYS A 415 -18.26 -7.52 -3.96
C CYS A 415 -17.82 -8.99 -3.97
N ASP A 416 -18.72 -9.92 -3.63
CA ASP A 416 -18.63 -11.35 -3.90
C ASP A 416 -18.88 -11.70 -5.39
N GLN A 417 -19.36 -10.75 -6.20
CA GLN A 417 -19.80 -10.99 -7.58
C GLN A 417 -18.85 -10.45 -8.67
N LEU A 418 -18.92 -11.03 -9.87
CA LEU A 418 -18.01 -10.73 -11.00
C LEU A 418 -18.09 -9.32 -11.59
N ASN A 419 -19.29 -8.75 -11.64
CA ASN A 419 -19.59 -7.61 -12.50
C ASN A 419 -20.19 -6.45 -11.70
N THR A 420 -19.90 -6.39 -10.41
CA THR A 420 -20.36 -5.32 -9.54
C THR A 420 -19.49 -4.08 -9.74
N PRO A 421 -20.09 -2.87 -9.68
CA PRO A 421 -19.31 -1.63 -9.76
C PRO A 421 -18.21 -1.60 -8.70
N ALA A 422 -17.11 -0.92 -9.01
CA ALA A 422 -16.09 -0.66 -8.02
C ALA A 422 -16.66 0.22 -6.91
N VAL A 423 -16.43 -0.16 -5.65
CA VAL A 423 -16.76 0.59 -4.43
C VAL A 423 -15.68 0.31 -3.38
N ARG A 424 -15.63 1.11 -2.31
CA ARG A 424 -14.86 0.84 -1.09
C ARG A 424 -15.68 -0.04 -0.12
N GLY A 425 -15.06 -0.55 0.93
CA GLY A 425 -15.75 -1.26 2.01
C GLY A 425 -14.86 -1.48 3.23
N GLY A 426 -15.46 -1.81 4.36
CA GLY A 426 -14.75 -2.05 5.62
C GLY A 426 -14.02 -3.39 5.69
N ILE A 427 -13.56 -3.74 6.89
CA ILE A 427 -12.74 -4.93 7.17
C ILE A 427 -13.41 -6.23 6.67
N MET A 428 -14.73 -6.34 6.71
CA MET A 428 -15.49 -7.53 6.32
C MET A 428 -15.87 -7.58 4.82
N SER A 429 -15.38 -6.63 4.02
CA SER A 429 -15.67 -6.52 2.59
C SER A 429 -14.71 -7.31 1.69
N TYR A 430 -15.22 -7.66 0.50
CA TYR A 430 -14.47 -8.24 -0.60
C TYR A 430 -14.16 -7.25 -1.75
N CYS A 431 -14.47 -5.96 -1.64
CA CYS A 431 -14.29 -5.03 -2.77
C CYS A 431 -12.83 -4.88 -3.22
N SER A 432 -11.88 -5.03 -2.29
CA SER A 432 -10.45 -5.19 -2.61
C SER A 432 -10.11 -6.23 -3.70
N GLN A 433 -10.94 -7.25 -3.90
CA GLN A 433 -10.73 -8.37 -4.85
C GLN A 433 -11.16 -8.03 -6.28
N THR A 434 -12.09 -7.08 -6.43
CA THR A 434 -12.79 -6.78 -7.68
C THR A 434 -12.30 -5.50 -8.33
N VAL A 435 -11.54 -4.67 -7.62
CA VAL A 435 -11.14 -3.32 -8.07
C VAL A 435 -9.63 -3.08 -7.95
N SER A 436 -9.08 -2.25 -8.83
CA SER A 436 -7.69 -1.79 -8.75
C SER A 436 -7.57 -0.75 -7.64
N GLY A 437 -6.52 -0.85 -6.83
CA GLY A 437 -6.46 -0.30 -5.47
C GLY A 437 -6.34 -1.38 -4.38
N GLY A 438 -6.91 -2.59 -4.59
CA GLY A 438 -6.73 -3.72 -3.66
C GLY A 438 -7.15 -3.37 -2.23
N LYS A 439 -6.33 -3.63 -1.21
CA LYS A 439 -6.68 -3.27 0.18
C LYS A 439 -6.65 -1.74 0.47
N ALA A 440 -6.41 -0.89 -0.53
CA ALA A 440 -6.61 0.55 -0.39
C ALA A 440 -8.09 0.91 -0.33
N VAL A 441 -8.92 0.12 -1.01
CA VAL A 441 -10.39 0.22 -0.95
C VAL A 441 -10.97 -0.56 0.22
N MET A 442 -10.12 -0.94 1.19
CA MET A 442 -10.53 -1.46 2.47
C MET A 442 -10.29 -0.37 3.51
N ASP A 443 -11.33 0.00 4.26
CA ASP A 443 -11.21 0.94 5.37
C ASP A 443 -11.01 0.13 6.68
N LEU A 444 -10.15 0.58 7.60
CA LEU A 444 -9.87 -0.11 8.88
C LEU A 444 -10.97 0.12 9.92
N ARG A 445 -12.21 -0.20 9.55
CA ARG A 445 -13.42 -0.04 10.36
C ARG A 445 -14.38 -1.22 10.14
N PHE A 446 -15.40 -1.31 11.00
CA PHE A 446 -16.53 -2.21 10.81
C PHE A 446 -17.78 -1.34 10.59
N GLU A 447 -18.54 -1.59 9.54
CA GLU A 447 -19.77 -0.85 9.26
C GLU A 447 -20.80 -1.05 10.38
N THR A 448 -21.64 -0.04 10.64
CA THR A 448 -22.65 -0.05 11.70
C THR A 448 -23.50 -1.33 11.79
N PRO A 449 -24.03 -1.92 10.70
CA PRO A 449 -24.78 -3.17 10.79
C PRO A 449 -23.97 -4.35 11.34
N ILE A 450 -22.65 -4.37 11.13
CA ILE A 450 -21.73 -5.40 11.61
C ILE A 450 -21.39 -5.16 13.08
N ARG A 451 -21.08 -3.91 13.47
CA ARG A 451 -20.85 -3.53 14.88
C ARG A 451 -22.05 -3.86 15.77
N ASN A 452 -23.27 -3.69 15.24
CA ASN A 452 -24.53 -4.03 15.89
C ASN A 452 -24.74 -5.55 16.10
N GLU A 453 -24.05 -6.44 15.37
CA GLU A 453 -24.00 -7.88 15.69
C GLU A 453 -22.85 -8.20 16.65
N MET A 454 -21.66 -7.62 16.42
CA MET A 454 -20.45 -7.91 17.18
C MET A 454 -20.51 -7.45 18.65
N ARG A 455 -20.89 -6.19 18.91
CA ARG A 455 -20.84 -5.62 20.28
C ARG A 455 -21.78 -6.36 21.24
N PRO A 456 -23.08 -6.58 20.94
CA PRO A 456 -23.95 -7.35 21.84
C PRO A 456 -23.47 -8.79 22.00
N TYR A 457 -22.88 -9.38 20.96
CA TYR A 457 -22.33 -10.73 21.02
C TYR A 457 -21.17 -10.83 22.02
N ILE A 458 -20.23 -9.88 22.02
CA ILE A 458 -19.08 -9.81 22.94
C ILE A 458 -19.55 -9.48 24.37
N LEU A 459 -20.36 -8.45 24.55
CA LEU A 459 -20.87 -8.02 25.87
C LEU A 459 -21.60 -9.16 26.61
N ALA A 460 -22.31 -10.02 25.88
CA ALA A 460 -23.03 -11.18 26.41
C ALA A 460 -22.13 -12.36 26.83
N ARG A 461 -20.80 -12.28 26.69
CA ARG A 461 -19.85 -13.36 27.03
C ARG A 461 -19.32 -13.19 28.46
N PRO A 462 -19.70 -14.04 29.44
CA PRO A 462 -19.31 -13.88 30.86
C PRO A 462 -17.85 -14.29 31.16
N CYS A 463 -17.15 -14.80 30.16
CA CYS A 463 -15.74 -15.17 30.13
C CYS A 463 -14.83 -14.00 29.74
N ILE A 464 -15.31 -13.14 28.83
CA ILE A 464 -14.57 -11.98 28.35
C ILE A 464 -14.53 -10.97 29.50
N MET A 465 -13.32 -10.61 29.89
CA MET A 465 -13.08 -9.75 31.04
C MET A 465 -13.61 -8.33 30.78
N ILE A 466 -14.15 -7.71 31.83
CA ILE A 466 -14.45 -6.27 31.88
C ILE A 466 -13.33 -5.62 32.68
N ASP A 467 -12.72 -4.58 32.12
CA ASP A 467 -11.54 -3.88 32.66
C ASP A 467 -11.61 -2.43 32.16
N CYS A 468 -12.43 -1.62 32.82
CA CYS A 468 -12.80 -0.28 32.35
C CYS A 468 -11.71 0.77 32.56
N ASN A 469 -10.87 0.60 33.58
CA ASN A 469 -9.71 1.46 33.86
C ASN A 469 -8.41 0.99 33.15
N GLN A 470 -8.49 -0.03 32.30
CA GLN A 470 -7.43 -0.59 31.46
C GLN A 470 -6.19 -1.11 32.21
N ASN A 471 -6.29 -1.37 33.52
CA ASN A 471 -5.12 -1.66 34.36
C ASN A 471 -4.63 -3.12 34.24
N GLY A 472 -5.41 -4.00 33.60
CA GLY A 472 -5.10 -5.43 33.44
C GLY A 472 -5.77 -6.36 34.45
N VAL A 473 -6.54 -5.81 35.40
CA VAL A 473 -7.34 -6.48 36.42
C VAL A 473 -8.82 -6.33 36.04
N ALA A 474 -9.65 -7.31 36.37
CA ALA A 474 -11.08 -7.21 36.12
C ALA A 474 -11.75 -6.25 37.11
N ASP A 475 -12.73 -5.46 36.68
CA ASP A 475 -13.49 -4.51 37.52
C ASP A 475 -13.96 -5.14 38.84
N ALA A 476 -14.58 -6.34 38.76
CA ALA A 476 -15.05 -7.07 39.92
C ALA A 476 -13.94 -7.49 40.91
N ALA A 477 -12.70 -7.65 40.43
CA ALA A 477 -11.54 -7.89 41.26
C ALA A 477 -11.03 -6.59 41.90
N ASP A 478 -11.01 -5.47 41.17
CA ASP A 478 -10.64 -4.15 41.71
C ASP A 478 -11.61 -3.66 42.80
N ILE A 479 -12.92 -3.73 42.55
CA ILE A 479 -13.96 -3.44 43.54
C ILE A 479 -13.78 -4.33 44.79
N SER A 480 -13.46 -5.62 44.61
CA SER A 480 -13.22 -6.54 45.72
C SER A 480 -11.92 -6.27 46.50
N ALA A 481 -10.91 -5.69 45.85
CA ALA A 481 -9.65 -5.28 46.44
C ALA A 481 -9.73 -3.88 47.10
N GLY A 482 -10.74 -3.09 46.73
CA GLY A 482 -10.89 -1.69 47.13
C GLY A 482 -9.90 -0.77 46.41
N THR A 483 -9.42 -1.16 45.23
CA THR A 483 -8.60 -0.33 44.34
C THR A 483 -9.45 0.65 43.53
N SER A 484 -10.67 0.24 43.16
CA SER A 484 -11.69 1.09 42.53
C SER A 484 -12.93 1.19 43.42
N PRO A 485 -13.54 2.38 43.61
CA PRO A 485 -14.82 2.54 44.30
C PRO A 485 -16.00 1.99 43.47
N ASP A 486 -17.05 1.55 44.17
CA ASP A 486 -18.39 1.25 43.63
C ASP A 486 -19.39 1.72 44.70
N ALA A 487 -19.75 3.00 44.66
CA ALA A 487 -20.56 3.65 45.69
C ALA A 487 -22.06 3.31 45.58
N ASN A 488 -22.51 2.95 44.37
CA ASN A 488 -23.91 2.64 44.09
C ASN A 488 -24.22 1.12 44.16
N ALA A 489 -23.19 0.27 44.23
CA ALA A 489 -23.22 -1.19 44.29
C ALA A 489 -23.81 -1.88 43.05
N ASN A 490 -23.63 -1.29 41.86
CA ASN A 490 -24.07 -1.88 40.59
C ASN A 490 -23.02 -2.83 39.96
N GLY A 491 -21.78 -2.85 40.47
CA GLY A 491 -20.69 -3.69 39.96
C GLY A 491 -19.86 -3.07 38.83
N ILE A 492 -20.08 -1.79 38.51
CA ILE A 492 -19.25 -0.96 37.63
C ILE A 492 -18.45 0.00 38.55
N PRO A 493 -17.14 0.18 38.32
CA PRO A 493 -16.36 1.16 39.07
C PRO A 493 -16.87 2.59 38.88
N ASP A 494 -16.92 3.38 39.96
CA ASP A 494 -17.39 4.78 39.96
C ASP A 494 -16.59 5.64 38.94
N GLU A 495 -15.29 5.36 38.78
CA GLU A 495 -14.41 6.02 37.81
C GLU A 495 -14.80 5.80 36.34
N CYS A 496 -15.66 4.80 36.08
CA CYS A 496 -16.17 4.40 34.77
C CYS A 496 -17.65 4.79 34.58
N GLU A 497 -18.20 5.58 35.50
CA GLU A 497 -19.56 6.13 35.48
C GLU A 497 -19.59 7.65 35.78
N ASP A 498 -18.51 8.41 35.51
CA ASP A 498 -18.44 9.88 35.63
C ASP A 498 -17.75 10.45 34.38
N CYS A 499 -18.47 10.42 33.25
CA CYS A 499 -17.89 10.67 31.92
C CYS A 499 -17.49 12.14 31.71
N ASN A 500 -18.20 13.08 32.34
CA ASN A 500 -17.91 14.52 32.30
C ASN A 500 -16.91 14.94 33.40
N ALA A 501 -16.44 13.98 34.22
CA ALA A 501 -15.49 14.15 35.32
C ALA A 501 -15.91 15.24 36.34
N ASN A 502 -17.21 15.41 36.57
CA ASN A 502 -17.75 16.45 37.44
C ASN A 502 -17.80 16.02 38.93
N GLY A 503 -17.62 14.73 39.23
CA GLY A 503 -17.68 14.14 40.57
C GLY A 503 -19.06 13.63 40.97
N VAL A 504 -20.00 13.52 40.02
CA VAL A 504 -21.34 12.92 40.16
C VAL A 504 -21.46 11.83 39.13
N LEU A 505 -21.99 10.67 39.52
CA LEU A 505 -22.10 9.55 38.59
C LEU A 505 -23.18 9.83 37.53
N ASP A 506 -22.95 9.43 36.27
CA ASP A 506 -23.86 9.58 35.13
C ASP A 506 -25.31 9.17 35.46
N PRO A 507 -25.60 8.02 36.12
CA PRO A 507 -26.97 7.65 36.47
C PRO A 507 -27.64 8.60 37.47
N LEU A 508 -26.86 9.33 38.26
CA LEU A 508 -27.35 10.37 39.16
C LEU A 508 -27.60 11.67 38.41
N ASP A 509 -26.73 12.10 37.50
CA ASP A 509 -26.93 13.32 36.70
C ASP A 509 -28.12 13.20 35.75
N ILE A 510 -28.28 12.05 35.07
CA ILE A 510 -29.45 11.75 34.24
C ILE A 510 -30.72 11.73 35.08
N SER A 511 -30.70 11.07 36.26
CA SER A 511 -31.91 10.96 37.10
C SER A 511 -32.25 12.23 37.89
N SER A 512 -31.30 13.14 38.13
CA SER A 512 -31.56 14.48 38.64
C SER A 512 -31.99 15.47 37.56
N GLY A 513 -31.79 15.13 36.28
CA GLY A 513 -32.00 16.03 35.15
C GLY A 513 -30.97 17.15 35.08
N THR A 514 -29.74 16.88 35.54
CA THR A 514 -28.58 17.77 35.36
C THR A 514 -28.11 17.70 33.91
N SER A 515 -27.96 16.47 33.41
CA SER A 515 -27.57 16.14 32.04
C SER A 515 -28.74 15.43 31.34
N THR A 516 -28.75 15.45 30.01
CA THR A 516 -29.74 14.75 29.19
C THR A 516 -29.21 13.39 28.73
N ASP A 517 -30.13 12.47 28.45
CA ASP A 517 -29.90 11.12 27.91
C ASP A 517 -31.13 10.84 27.03
N LEU A 518 -31.05 11.27 25.77
CA LEU A 518 -32.17 11.25 24.82
C LEU A 518 -32.35 9.88 24.17
N ASN A 519 -31.27 9.16 23.93
CA ASN A 519 -31.28 7.82 23.35
C ASN A 519 -31.56 6.72 24.41
N THR A 520 -31.51 7.05 25.71
CA THR A 520 -31.73 6.17 26.87
C THR A 520 -30.69 5.06 27.02
N ASN A 521 -29.47 5.27 26.51
CA ASN A 521 -28.38 4.30 26.64
C ASN A 521 -27.69 4.36 28.02
N GLY A 522 -27.99 5.38 28.83
CA GLY A 522 -27.44 5.56 30.17
C GLY A 522 -26.07 6.22 30.23
N ILE A 523 -25.63 6.83 29.13
CA ILE A 523 -24.53 7.78 28.99
C ILE A 523 -25.19 9.17 28.78
N PRO A 524 -24.67 10.25 29.38
CA PRO A 524 -25.14 11.60 29.12
C PRO A 524 -24.82 12.08 27.70
N ASP A 525 -25.77 12.73 27.02
CA ASP A 525 -25.61 13.23 25.63
C ASP A 525 -24.36 14.14 25.48
N GLU A 526 -24.00 14.87 26.54
CA GLU A 526 -22.83 15.76 26.62
C GLU A 526 -21.47 15.04 26.68
N CYS A 527 -21.47 13.71 26.83
CA CYS A 527 -20.32 12.82 26.76
C CYS A 527 -20.28 12.00 25.46
N GLU A 528 -21.33 12.08 24.66
CA GLU A 528 -21.46 11.45 23.36
C GLU A 528 -20.89 12.38 22.26
N PRO A 529 -20.52 11.83 21.08
CA PRO A 529 -20.07 12.64 19.96
C PRO A 529 -21.22 13.51 19.41
N ASP A 530 -21.02 14.83 19.36
CA ASP A 530 -21.85 15.80 18.62
C ASP A 530 -20.92 16.60 17.70
N CYS A 531 -20.87 16.24 16.43
CA CYS A 531 -19.95 16.83 15.45
C CYS A 531 -20.50 18.12 14.82
N ASN A 532 -21.82 18.26 14.72
CA ASN A 532 -22.48 19.40 14.09
C ASN A 532 -22.80 20.54 15.10
N GLY A 533 -22.64 20.26 16.39
CA GLY A 533 -22.77 21.20 17.51
C GLY A 533 -24.22 21.57 17.85
N ASN A 534 -25.19 20.70 17.54
CA ASN A 534 -26.61 20.97 17.73
C ASN A 534 -27.17 20.54 19.11
N ALA A 535 -26.35 19.90 19.95
CA ALA A 535 -26.68 19.26 21.22
C ALA A 535 -27.63 18.05 21.13
N VAL A 536 -27.50 17.28 20.05
CA VAL A 536 -28.05 15.94 19.82
C VAL A 536 -26.85 15.05 19.43
N PRO A 537 -26.68 13.87 20.03
CA PRO A 537 -25.63 12.93 19.64
C PRO A 537 -25.73 12.52 18.17
N ASP A 538 -24.56 12.30 17.55
CA ASP A 538 -24.37 11.90 16.16
C ASP A 538 -25.22 10.65 15.82
N ASP A 539 -25.24 9.65 16.71
CA ASP A 539 -26.00 8.41 16.53
C ASP A 539 -27.52 8.63 16.51
N LEU A 540 -28.00 9.59 17.31
CA LEU A 540 -29.40 9.94 17.46
C LEU A 540 -29.86 10.82 16.30
N ASP A 541 -29.01 11.70 15.79
CA ASP A 541 -29.28 12.48 14.57
C ASP A 541 -29.48 11.55 13.35
N ILE A 542 -28.63 10.53 13.22
CA ILE A 542 -28.75 9.49 12.18
C ILE A 542 -30.00 8.63 12.42
N ALA A 543 -30.24 8.18 13.66
CA ALA A 543 -31.39 7.32 13.99
C ALA A 543 -32.76 8.02 13.84
N LEU A 544 -32.82 9.33 14.04
CA LEU A 544 -34.00 10.17 13.80
C LEU A 544 -34.14 10.58 12.32
N GLY A 545 -33.07 10.44 11.53
CA GLY A 545 -33.01 10.87 10.13
C GLY A 545 -33.00 12.39 9.98
N THR A 546 -32.43 13.10 10.96
CA THR A 546 -32.10 14.54 10.85
C THR A 546 -30.80 14.74 10.07
N SER A 547 -29.87 13.79 10.15
CA SER A 547 -28.64 13.71 9.37
C SER A 547 -28.61 12.46 8.48
N THR A 548 -27.69 12.40 7.52
CA THR A 548 -27.42 11.19 6.71
C THR A 548 -26.11 10.54 7.13
N ASP A 549 -26.04 9.22 6.96
CA ASP A 549 -24.86 8.39 7.17
C ASP A 549 -24.82 7.39 6.01
N LEU A 550 -24.25 7.83 4.88
CA LEU A 550 -24.01 6.99 3.71
C LEU A 550 -22.74 6.15 3.87
N HIS A 551 -21.81 6.61 4.72
CA HIS A 551 -20.55 5.94 5.01
C HIS A 551 -20.72 4.68 5.89
N LEU A 552 -21.79 4.61 6.69
CA LEU A 552 -22.11 3.59 7.68
C LEU A 552 -21.09 3.46 8.82
N ASP A 553 -20.49 4.57 9.28
CA ASP A 553 -19.65 4.63 10.48
C ASP A 553 -20.27 5.33 11.69
N ASN A 554 -21.55 5.76 11.63
CA ASN A 554 -22.19 6.62 12.63
C ASN A 554 -21.55 8.03 12.74
N VAL A 555 -20.85 8.53 11.72
CA VAL A 555 -20.53 9.96 11.58
C VAL A 555 -21.50 10.56 10.56
N PRO A 556 -22.22 11.65 10.92
CA PRO A 556 -23.05 12.39 9.97
C PRO A 556 -22.24 12.84 8.74
N ASP A 557 -22.76 12.63 7.52
CA ASP A 557 -22.08 12.99 6.27
C ASP A 557 -21.70 14.49 6.23
N GLU A 558 -22.48 15.37 6.87
CA GLU A 558 -22.18 16.81 6.98
C GLU A 558 -20.99 17.17 7.90
N CYS A 559 -20.46 16.19 8.63
CA CYS A 559 -19.28 16.30 9.49
C CYS A 559 -18.04 15.62 8.91
N GLU A 560 -18.19 14.95 7.78
CA GLU A 560 -17.08 14.41 6.99
C GLU A 560 -16.44 15.52 6.13
N PRO A 561 -15.24 15.29 5.55
CA PRO A 561 -14.65 16.22 4.59
C PRO A 561 -15.52 16.40 3.36
N ASP A 562 -15.62 17.66 2.96
CA ASP A 562 -16.14 18.12 1.69
C ASP A 562 -15.12 19.13 1.15
N CYS A 563 -14.07 18.63 0.50
CA CYS A 563 -12.94 19.44 0.04
C CYS A 563 -13.39 20.47 -1.02
N ASN A 564 -14.39 20.13 -1.82
CA ASN A 564 -14.91 20.97 -2.90
C ASN A 564 -16.01 21.95 -2.43
N ASN A 565 -16.52 21.77 -1.21
CA ASN A 565 -17.55 22.57 -0.54
C ASN A 565 -18.91 22.57 -1.27
N ASP A 566 -19.32 21.44 -1.88
CA ASP A 566 -20.61 21.30 -2.58
C ASP A 566 -21.78 20.82 -1.71
N GLY A 567 -21.50 20.39 -0.47
CA GLY A 567 -22.45 19.87 0.51
C GLY A 567 -22.63 18.36 0.48
N VAL A 568 -21.74 17.61 -0.17
CA VAL A 568 -21.68 16.15 -0.17
C VAL A 568 -20.27 15.71 0.21
N SER A 569 -20.13 14.79 1.17
CA SER A 569 -18.80 14.34 1.59
C SER A 569 -18.00 13.72 0.46
N ASP A 570 -16.68 13.92 0.49
CA ASP A 570 -15.75 13.38 -0.50
C ASP A 570 -15.89 11.86 -0.58
N PHE A 571 -16.02 11.19 0.57
CA PHE A 571 -16.30 9.76 0.66
C PHE A 571 -17.60 9.36 -0.06
N SER A 572 -18.70 10.10 0.17
CA SER A 572 -19.98 9.84 -0.50
C SER A 572 -19.89 10.02 -2.02
N GLN A 573 -19.12 11.00 -2.50
CA GLN A 573 -18.85 11.21 -3.92
C GLN A 573 -18.02 10.05 -4.52
N ILE A 574 -16.96 9.63 -3.82
CA ILE A 574 -16.07 8.53 -4.23
C ILE A 574 -16.80 7.17 -4.26
N MET A 575 -17.64 6.88 -3.27
CA MET A 575 -18.47 5.67 -3.26
C MET A 575 -19.50 5.62 -4.38
N ALA A 576 -20.01 6.79 -4.79
CA ALA A 576 -20.91 6.89 -5.93
C ALA A 576 -20.18 6.76 -7.29
N ASP A 577 -18.97 7.31 -7.40
CA ASP A 577 -18.12 7.21 -8.59
C ASP A 577 -16.62 7.09 -8.24
N MET A 578 -16.17 5.84 -8.12
CA MET A 578 -14.77 5.46 -7.92
C MET A 578 -13.82 5.87 -9.07
N THR A 579 -14.24 6.66 -10.05
CA THR A 579 -13.34 7.28 -11.05
C THR A 579 -12.90 8.71 -10.69
N LEU A 580 -13.47 9.27 -9.62
CA LEU A 580 -13.11 10.56 -9.02
C LEU A 580 -11.88 10.49 -8.09
N ASP A 581 -11.47 9.29 -7.73
CA ASP A 581 -10.37 8.94 -6.82
C ASP A 581 -9.57 7.82 -7.53
N LYS A 582 -8.41 8.12 -8.12
CA LYS A 582 -7.64 7.19 -8.96
C LYS A 582 -6.42 6.64 -8.26
N ASP A 583 -5.83 7.42 -7.36
CA ASP A 583 -4.78 7.01 -6.44
C ASP A 583 -5.33 6.38 -5.14
N ARG A 584 -6.66 6.33 -4.99
CA ARG A 584 -7.42 5.50 -4.03
C ARG A 584 -7.38 6.00 -2.58
N ASP A 585 -6.94 7.24 -2.36
CA ASP A 585 -6.50 7.77 -1.05
C ASP A 585 -7.61 8.33 -0.14
N THR A 586 -8.88 8.28 -0.59
CA THR A 586 -10.09 8.87 0.04
C THR A 586 -10.28 10.38 -0.13
N VAL A 587 -9.37 11.07 -0.80
CA VAL A 587 -9.54 12.45 -1.27
C VAL A 587 -10.02 12.41 -2.73
N LEU A 588 -10.76 13.44 -3.17
CA LEU A 588 -11.08 13.58 -4.59
C LEU A 588 -9.82 14.01 -5.36
N ASP A 589 -9.54 13.38 -6.51
CA ASP A 589 -8.47 13.77 -7.46
C ASP A 589 -8.48 15.28 -7.76
N SER A 590 -9.65 15.93 -7.70
CA SER A 590 -9.82 17.37 -7.98
C SER A 590 -9.48 18.30 -6.83
N CYS A 591 -9.18 17.76 -5.65
CA CYS A 591 -8.84 18.49 -4.42
C CYS A 591 -7.40 18.24 -3.96
N GLN A 592 -6.72 17.24 -4.53
CA GLN A 592 -5.29 17.05 -4.42
C GLN A 592 -4.61 18.14 -5.26
N ASP A 593 -4.29 19.26 -4.60
CA ASP A 593 -3.60 20.45 -5.12
C ASP A 593 -2.66 20.90 -4.00
N CYS A 594 -1.46 20.32 -3.98
CA CYS A 594 -0.55 20.37 -2.84
C CYS A 594 0.08 21.77 -2.64
N ASP A 595 0.22 22.55 -3.71
CA ASP A 595 0.89 23.86 -3.73
C ASP A 595 -0.10 25.04 -3.84
N GLY A 596 -1.34 24.78 -4.27
CA GLY A 596 -2.43 25.73 -4.39
C GLY A 596 -2.44 26.53 -5.70
N ASP A 597 -1.79 26.05 -6.77
CA ASP A 597 -1.79 26.67 -8.10
C ASP A 597 -3.15 26.53 -8.81
N GLY A 598 -3.94 25.50 -8.48
CA GLY A 598 -5.23 25.19 -9.10
C GLY A 598 -5.19 24.13 -10.21
N ILE A 599 -4.05 23.48 -10.42
CA ILE A 599 -3.87 22.26 -11.21
C ILE A 599 -3.74 21.08 -10.22
N PRO A 600 -4.53 20.00 -10.37
CA PRO A 600 -4.40 18.88 -9.44
C PRO A 600 -3.12 18.07 -9.64
N ASP A 601 -2.54 17.56 -8.55
CA ASP A 601 -1.28 16.81 -8.49
C ASP A 601 -1.19 15.72 -9.58
N LEU A 602 -2.27 14.94 -9.77
CA LEU A 602 -2.36 13.86 -10.76
C LEU A 602 -2.26 14.34 -12.23
N VAL A 603 -2.55 15.62 -12.49
CA VAL A 603 -2.36 16.27 -13.79
C VAL A 603 -0.91 16.69 -13.99
N GLU A 604 -0.24 17.16 -12.93
CA GLU A 604 1.17 17.61 -12.93
C GLU A 604 2.14 16.44 -13.12
N LEU A 605 1.83 15.31 -12.49
CA LEU A 605 2.49 14.03 -12.75
C LEU A 605 2.50 13.68 -14.27
N ASP A 606 1.52 14.14 -15.05
CA ASP A 606 1.31 13.85 -16.49
C ASP A 606 1.44 12.35 -16.86
N GLY A 607 1.17 11.45 -15.91
CA GLY A 607 1.40 10.01 -16.06
C GLY A 607 2.86 9.55 -15.90
N ALA A 608 3.62 10.19 -15.01
CA ALA A 608 4.91 9.72 -14.53
C ALA A 608 4.78 8.28 -13.99
N HIS A 609 5.69 7.39 -14.41
CA HIS A 609 5.71 5.97 -14.01
C HIS A 609 4.43 5.15 -14.28
N HIS A 610 3.42 5.70 -14.97
CA HIS A 610 2.18 4.98 -15.31
C HIS A 610 2.47 3.79 -16.23
N ALA A 611 1.73 2.70 -16.04
CA ALA A 611 1.80 1.57 -16.95
C ALA A 611 0.90 1.79 -18.17
N TRP A 612 1.43 1.51 -19.36
CA TRP A 612 0.66 1.38 -20.58
C TRP A 612 0.44 -0.09 -20.89
N VAL A 613 -0.83 -0.51 -20.94
CA VAL A 613 -1.26 -1.91 -20.96
C VAL A 613 -2.20 -2.14 -22.14
N VAL A 614 -1.98 -3.21 -22.91
CA VAL A 614 -2.86 -3.55 -24.02
C VAL A 614 -3.61 -4.86 -23.78
N GLY A 615 -4.93 -4.81 -23.90
CA GLY A 615 -5.82 -5.96 -23.83
C GLY A 615 -5.84 -6.79 -25.12
N SER A 616 -6.19 -8.06 -24.99
CA SER A 616 -6.41 -8.97 -26.12
C SER A 616 -7.55 -8.54 -27.07
N ASP A 617 -8.42 -7.63 -26.60
CA ASP A 617 -9.49 -6.96 -27.33
C ASP A 617 -9.03 -5.78 -28.21
N GLY A 618 -7.74 -5.41 -28.15
CA GLY A 618 -7.19 -4.28 -28.91
C GLY A 618 -7.29 -2.93 -28.19
N VAL A 619 -7.73 -2.90 -26.93
CA VAL A 619 -7.80 -1.67 -26.13
C VAL A 619 -6.45 -1.42 -25.45
N LEU A 620 -5.82 -0.31 -25.81
CA LEU A 620 -4.64 0.23 -25.12
C LEU A 620 -5.11 1.22 -24.03
N SER A 621 -4.71 0.99 -22.78
CA SER A 621 -5.04 1.80 -21.61
C SER A 621 -3.79 2.25 -20.88
N GLU A 622 -3.84 3.44 -20.30
CA GLU A 622 -2.91 3.92 -19.29
C GLU A 622 -3.52 3.63 -17.92
N THR A 623 -2.70 3.13 -17.00
CA THR A 623 -3.09 2.87 -15.61
C THR A 623 -2.13 3.56 -14.65
N HIS A 624 -2.69 4.13 -13.59
CA HIS A 624 -1.96 4.79 -12.51
C HIS A 624 -0.80 3.92 -12.02
N SER A 625 0.37 4.52 -11.84
CA SER A 625 1.66 3.83 -11.60
C SER A 625 1.58 2.87 -10.40
N VAL A 626 0.75 3.23 -9.43
CA VAL A 626 0.66 2.51 -8.17
C VAL A 626 -0.63 1.68 -8.05
N THR A 627 -1.82 2.27 -8.26
CA THR A 627 -3.10 1.58 -7.99
C THR A 627 -3.52 0.60 -9.08
N GLY A 628 -3.06 0.80 -10.31
CA GLY A 628 -3.50 0.07 -11.49
C GLY A 628 -4.85 0.53 -12.05
N VAL A 629 -5.47 1.57 -11.47
CA VAL A 629 -6.71 2.18 -11.97
C VAL A 629 -6.47 2.81 -13.35
N VAL A 630 -7.42 2.66 -14.28
CA VAL A 630 -7.31 3.25 -15.62
C VAL A 630 -7.46 4.77 -15.55
N THR A 631 -6.40 5.50 -15.91
CA THR A 631 -6.38 6.96 -16.00
C THR A 631 -6.81 7.44 -17.39
N ARG A 632 -6.52 6.64 -18.43
CA ARG A 632 -6.78 7.01 -19.83
C ARG A 632 -6.96 5.77 -20.70
N ARG A 633 -7.76 5.90 -21.77
CA ARG A 633 -7.79 4.91 -22.87
C ARG A 633 -7.36 5.58 -24.17
N ALA A 634 -6.56 4.87 -24.96
CA ALA A 634 -6.05 5.37 -26.23
C ALA A 634 -7.18 5.56 -27.27
N SER A 635 -6.95 6.43 -28.26
CA SER A 635 -7.93 6.72 -29.31
C SER A 635 -7.31 6.81 -30.71
N GLY A 636 -8.03 6.24 -31.69
CA GLY A 636 -7.51 5.97 -33.03
C GLY A 636 -6.62 4.72 -33.06
N GLY A 637 -5.95 4.48 -34.18
CA GLY A 637 -4.88 3.47 -34.27
C GLY A 637 -5.30 2.03 -33.96
N ALA A 638 -6.47 1.58 -34.44
CA ALA A 638 -7.02 0.26 -34.13
C ALA A 638 -5.98 -0.88 -34.27
N LEU A 639 -5.94 -1.72 -33.24
CA LEU A 639 -4.98 -2.83 -33.06
C LEU A 639 -5.67 -4.17 -33.32
N ASP A 640 -5.00 -5.07 -34.02
CA ASP A 640 -5.48 -6.44 -34.27
C ASP A 640 -4.52 -7.47 -33.64
N GLN A 641 -5.04 -8.21 -32.66
CA GLN A 641 -4.28 -9.16 -31.84
C GLN A 641 -2.95 -8.58 -31.32
N PRO A 642 -2.97 -7.52 -30.51
CA PRO A 642 -1.73 -6.92 -30.02
C PRO A 642 -0.93 -7.90 -29.14
N SER A 643 0.40 -7.83 -29.15
CA SER A 643 1.27 -8.79 -28.43
C SER A 643 2.30 -8.18 -27.48
N ASP A 644 2.60 -6.88 -27.56
CA ASP A 644 3.55 -6.22 -26.65
C ASP A 644 3.36 -4.70 -26.67
N VAL A 645 3.77 -4.05 -25.58
CA VAL A 645 3.85 -2.59 -25.44
C VAL A 645 5.30 -2.23 -25.10
N LEU A 646 5.80 -1.15 -25.67
CA LEU A 646 7.08 -0.56 -25.30
C LEU A 646 6.93 0.95 -25.20
N VAL A 647 7.27 1.54 -24.05
CA VAL A 647 7.34 2.99 -23.89
C VAL A 647 8.78 3.45 -24.13
N THR A 648 8.92 4.53 -24.90
CA THR A 648 10.22 5.12 -25.23
C THR A 648 10.61 6.19 -24.21
N PRO A 649 11.91 6.56 -24.09
CA PRO A 649 12.34 7.65 -23.21
C PRO A 649 11.68 9.00 -23.54
N ASP A 650 11.30 9.24 -24.80
CA ASP A 650 10.50 10.39 -25.23
C ASP A 650 8.97 10.16 -25.10
N ARG A 651 8.58 9.26 -24.19
CA ARG A 651 7.21 8.94 -23.76
C ARG A 651 6.26 8.53 -24.89
N ARG A 652 6.77 8.05 -26.03
CA ARG A 652 5.94 7.40 -27.07
C ARG A 652 5.62 5.98 -26.69
N VAL A 653 4.37 5.59 -26.89
CA VAL A 653 3.87 4.25 -26.64
C VAL A 653 3.84 3.51 -27.98
N LEU A 654 4.68 2.48 -28.11
CA LEU A 654 4.71 1.60 -29.26
C LEU A 654 3.94 0.32 -28.93
N VAL A 655 3.13 -0.17 -29.87
CA VAL A 655 2.37 -1.42 -29.71
C VAL A 655 2.56 -2.30 -30.94
N THR A 656 2.85 -3.59 -30.75
CA THR A 656 2.80 -4.56 -31.86
C THR A 656 1.36 -4.94 -32.14
N SER A 657 0.96 -4.86 -33.41
CA SER A 657 -0.34 -5.32 -33.91
C SER A 657 -0.08 -6.57 -34.75
N SER A 658 -0.36 -7.75 -34.17
CA SER A 658 0.15 -9.02 -34.72
C SER A 658 -0.65 -9.49 -35.93
N GLY A 659 -1.98 -9.30 -35.89
CA GLY A 659 -2.92 -9.79 -36.90
C GLY A 659 -2.76 -9.11 -38.26
N ASP A 660 -2.43 -7.83 -38.27
CA ASP A 660 -2.18 -7.02 -39.47
C ASP A 660 -0.70 -6.70 -39.75
N HIS A 661 0.20 -7.23 -38.90
CA HIS A 661 1.67 -7.22 -39.05
C HIS A 661 2.32 -5.83 -38.98
N ARG A 662 1.91 -5.00 -38.01
CA ARG A 662 2.39 -3.62 -37.84
C ARG A 662 3.01 -3.36 -36.46
N VAL A 663 3.76 -2.27 -36.36
CA VAL A 663 4.04 -1.57 -35.10
C VAL A 663 3.35 -0.21 -35.18
N VAL A 664 2.51 0.10 -34.20
CA VAL A 664 1.71 1.33 -34.12
C VAL A 664 2.31 2.26 -33.06
N GLU A 665 2.36 3.55 -33.34
CA GLU A 665 2.90 4.59 -32.45
C GLU A 665 1.76 5.50 -31.93
N PHE A 666 1.76 5.74 -30.62
CA PHE A 666 0.88 6.67 -29.92
C PHE A 666 1.70 7.72 -29.15
N TRP A 667 1.10 8.88 -28.91
CA TRP A 667 1.59 9.89 -27.96
C TRP A 667 1.38 9.43 -26.51
N HIS A 668 2.11 10.03 -25.55
CA HIS A 668 1.89 9.84 -24.11
C HIS A 668 0.45 10.19 -23.67
N ASN A 669 -0.29 11.00 -24.43
CA ASN A 669 -1.71 11.28 -24.18
C ASN A 669 -2.68 10.28 -24.85
N GLY A 670 -2.19 9.11 -25.30
CA GLY A 670 -3.00 8.05 -25.89
C GLY A 670 -3.55 8.31 -27.31
N HIS A 671 -3.25 9.44 -27.93
CA HIS A 671 -3.65 9.67 -29.33
C HIS A 671 -2.73 8.95 -30.31
N TYR A 672 -3.32 8.24 -31.29
CA TYR A 672 -2.60 7.63 -32.39
C TYR A 672 -1.79 8.64 -33.20
N VAL A 673 -0.52 8.31 -33.47
CA VAL A 673 0.41 9.09 -34.29
C VAL A 673 0.40 8.57 -35.72
N ARG A 674 0.76 7.29 -35.88
CA ARG A 674 0.95 6.60 -37.17
C ARG A 674 1.18 5.11 -36.96
N ASP A 675 1.18 4.37 -38.06
CA ASP A 675 1.90 3.10 -38.16
C ASP A 675 3.40 3.41 -38.26
N LEU A 676 4.17 3.13 -37.21
CA LEU A 676 5.63 3.26 -37.21
C LEU A 676 6.23 2.29 -38.23
N VAL A 677 5.85 1.01 -38.15
CA VAL A 677 6.27 -0.02 -39.10
C VAL A 677 5.03 -0.62 -39.76
N ALA A 678 4.83 -0.32 -41.04
CA ALA A 678 3.82 -0.94 -41.90
C ALA A 678 4.50 -1.66 -43.06
N GLY A 679 4.46 -3.00 -43.05
CA GLY A 679 5.29 -3.81 -43.95
C GLY A 679 6.76 -3.87 -43.48
N GLY A 680 7.71 -3.88 -44.40
CA GLY A 680 9.14 -3.89 -44.01
C GLY A 680 9.62 -5.21 -43.38
N GLY A 681 9.10 -6.34 -43.85
CA GLY A 681 9.58 -7.67 -43.44
C GLY A 681 9.09 -8.16 -42.07
N LEU A 682 8.15 -7.46 -41.43
CA LEU A 682 7.35 -8.01 -40.34
C LEU A 682 6.35 -9.05 -40.86
N ASP A 683 6.12 -10.04 -40.01
CA ASP A 683 5.12 -11.10 -40.11
C ASP A 683 4.85 -11.52 -38.66
N THR A 684 3.60 -11.36 -38.22
CA THR A 684 3.13 -11.62 -36.85
C THR A 684 4.12 -11.13 -35.77
N PRO A 685 4.37 -9.80 -35.69
CA PRO A 685 5.26 -9.22 -34.69
C PRO A 685 4.80 -9.57 -33.27
N ARG A 686 5.73 -9.91 -32.38
CA ARG A 686 5.48 -10.25 -30.97
C ARG A 686 6.02 -9.16 -30.06
N THR A 687 7.17 -9.37 -29.45
CA THR A 687 7.80 -8.39 -28.55
C THR A 687 8.63 -7.35 -29.30
N MET A 688 8.85 -6.23 -28.62
CA MET A 688 9.74 -5.15 -28.99
C MET A 688 10.86 -4.98 -27.95
N LEU A 689 12.04 -4.57 -28.41
CA LEU A 689 13.17 -4.29 -27.55
C LEU A 689 13.95 -3.10 -28.14
N ARG A 690 13.93 -1.96 -27.43
CA ARG A 690 14.66 -0.76 -27.84
C ARG A 690 16.10 -0.82 -27.31
N ARG A 691 17.07 -0.56 -28.19
CA ARG A 691 18.49 -0.42 -27.84
C ARG A 691 18.79 1.01 -27.38
N ALA A 692 19.81 1.17 -26.55
CA ALA A 692 20.27 2.48 -26.07
C ALA A 692 20.73 3.43 -27.20
N ASP A 693 21.09 2.89 -28.38
CA ASP A 693 21.47 3.67 -29.56
C ASP A 693 20.29 4.03 -30.48
N GLY A 694 19.05 3.89 -29.99
CA GLY A 694 17.83 4.32 -30.69
C GLY A 694 17.29 3.34 -31.74
N ARG A 695 17.84 2.13 -31.84
CA ARG A 695 17.31 1.08 -32.72
C ARG A 695 16.21 0.27 -32.04
N LEU A 696 15.23 -0.19 -32.81
CA LEU A 696 14.13 -1.04 -32.37
C LEU A 696 14.33 -2.46 -32.91
N LEU A 697 14.47 -3.44 -32.03
CA LEU A 697 14.40 -4.86 -32.38
C LEU A 697 12.97 -5.35 -32.24
N VAL A 698 12.48 -6.12 -33.23
CA VAL A 698 11.14 -6.70 -33.22
C VAL A 698 11.24 -8.20 -33.52
N ALA A 699 10.64 -9.02 -32.65
CA ALA A 699 10.49 -10.45 -32.90
C ALA A 699 9.37 -10.66 -33.93
N SER A 700 9.72 -11.18 -35.11
CA SER A 700 8.79 -11.48 -36.20
C SER A 700 8.55 -12.98 -36.24
N ALA A 701 7.44 -13.42 -35.64
CA ALA A 701 7.20 -14.83 -35.34
C ALA A 701 7.01 -15.67 -36.61
N GLY A 702 6.08 -15.28 -37.49
CA GLY A 702 5.63 -16.08 -38.64
C GLY A 702 6.73 -16.37 -39.65
N ASN A 703 7.70 -15.47 -39.81
CA ASN A 703 8.85 -15.65 -40.69
C ASN A 703 10.16 -16.05 -39.96
N HIS A 704 10.08 -16.25 -38.64
CA HIS A 704 11.15 -16.72 -37.75
C HIS A 704 12.41 -15.83 -37.74
N ARG A 705 12.23 -14.54 -37.46
CA ARG A 705 13.31 -13.54 -37.47
C ARG A 705 13.26 -12.61 -36.26
N VAL A 706 14.42 -12.00 -35.99
CA VAL A 706 14.47 -10.73 -35.28
C VAL A 706 14.94 -9.68 -36.27
N ASN A 707 14.12 -8.66 -36.52
CA ASN A 707 14.43 -7.55 -37.43
C ASN A 707 14.85 -6.33 -36.61
N GLU A 708 15.75 -5.52 -37.17
CA GLU A 708 16.25 -4.26 -36.59
C GLU A 708 15.74 -3.09 -37.44
N TYR A 709 15.08 -2.15 -36.79
CA TYR A 709 14.49 -0.94 -37.37
C TYR A 709 15.10 0.30 -36.73
N ASP A 710 15.04 1.41 -37.46
CA ASP A 710 15.25 2.75 -36.89
C ASP A 710 13.98 3.16 -36.11
N ALA A 711 14.09 3.46 -34.81
CA ALA A 711 12.90 3.70 -33.99
C ALA A 711 12.20 5.03 -34.29
N GLY A 712 12.92 6.03 -34.84
CA GLY A 712 12.35 7.33 -35.18
C GLY A 712 11.57 7.32 -36.50
N THR A 713 12.04 6.58 -37.50
CA THR A 713 11.44 6.54 -38.84
C THR A 713 10.60 5.28 -39.08
N GLY A 714 10.92 4.16 -38.43
CA GLY A 714 10.35 2.84 -38.68
C GLY A 714 10.95 2.11 -39.89
N ALA A 715 12.03 2.63 -40.46
CA ALA A 715 12.70 2.01 -41.59
C ALA A 715 13.40 0.69 -41.17
N LEU A 716 13.20 -0.39 -41.93
CA LEU A 716 13.96 -1.63 -41.75
C LEU A 716 15.44 -1.37 -42.06
N LEU A 717 16.30 -1.53 -41.06
CA LEU A 717 17.76 -1.45 -41.23
C LEU A 717 18.32 -2.77 -41.74
N ARG A 718 17.89 -3.90 -41.13
CA ARG A 718 18.22 -5.26 -41.56
C ARG A 718 17.38 -6.31 -40.81
N THR A 719 17.39 -7.54 -41.31
CA THR A 719 17.14 -8.71 -40.45
C THR A 719 18.41 -9.00 -39.64
N LEU A 720 18.32 -8.90 -38.31
CA LEU A 720 19.43 -9.18 -37.39
C LEU A 720 19.61 -10.69 -37.23
N VAL A 721 18.55 -11.39 -36.79
CA VAL A 721 18.56 -12.84 -36.60
C VAL A 721 17.67 -13.50 -37.65
N THR A 722 18.17 -14.55 -38.28
CA THR A 722 17.41 -15.45 -39.16
C THR A 722 17.33 -16.85 -38.54
N ARG A 723 16.44 -17.71 -39.05
CA ARG A 723 16.30 -19.12 -38.64
C ARG A 723 17.63 -19.87 -38.43
N GLY A 724 18.66 -19.56 -39.22
CA GLY A 724 20.05 -19.94 -38.95
C GLY A 724 20.34 -21.45 -38.90
N GLY A 725 21.52 -21.81 -38.40
CA GLY A 725 21.94 -23.22 -38.27
C GLY A 725 21.26 -23.98 -37.12
N GLU A 726 20.75 -23.25 -36.12
CA GLU A 726 20.21 -23.78 -34.85
C GLU A 726 18.68 -23.72 -34.77
N ASN A 727 18.03 -23.38 -35.90
CA ASN A 727 16.58 -23.26 -36.07
C ASN A 727 15.89 -22.43 -34.99
N LEU A 728 16.10 -21.10 -35.01
CA LEU A 728 15.16 -20.19 -34.33
C LEU A 728 13.77 -20.38 -34.97
N THR A 729 12.75 -20.64 -34.15
CA THR A 729 11.37 -20.83 -34.62
C THR A 729 10.42 -19.94 -33.82
N SER A 730 9.61 -19.16 -34.55
CA SER A 730 8.56 -18.29 -33.98
C SER A 730 9.00 -17.53 -32.71
N PRO A 731 10.02 -16.64 -32.80
CA PRO A 731 10.54 -15.91 -31.66
C PRO A 731 9.44 -15.11 -30.95
N TRP A 732 9.47 -15.10 -29.62
CA TRP A 732 8.41 -14.48 -28.81
C TRP A 732 8.90 -13.33 -27.93
N GLY A 733 9.85 -13.60 -27.05
CA GLY A 733 10.45 -12.68 -26.07
C GLY A 733 11.90 -12.35 -26.43
N LEU A 734 12.34 -11.14 -26.09
CA LEU A 734 13.66 -10.58 -26.37
C LEU A 734 14.18 -9.88 -25.11
N ALA A 735 15.43 -10.13 -24.73
CA ALA A 735 16.11 -9.37 -23.68
C ALA A 735 17.57 -9.10 -24.05
N LEU A 736 18.10 -7.93 -23.68
CA LEU A 736 19.54 -7.69 -23.68
C LEU A 736 20.13 -8.19 -22.36
N GLY A 737 21.16 -9.02 -22.46
CA GLY A 737 21.94 -9.51 -21.34
C GLY A 737 23.37 -8.98 -21.35
N PRO A 738 24.21 -9.44 -20.40
CA PRO A 738 25.61 -9.04 -20.32
C PRO A 738 26.41 -9.39 -21.58
N ALA A 739 27.56 -8.74 -21.77
CA ALA A 739 28.47 -8.96 -22.90
C ALA A 739 27.80 -8.87 -24.29
N ASN A 740 26.85 -7.93 -24.46
CA ASN A 740 26.15 -7.69 -25.73
C ASN A 740 25.38 -8.92 -26.26
N GLY A 741 24.87 -9.77 -25.35
CA GLY A 741 24.04 -10.92 -25.70
C GLY A 741 22.57 -10.52 -25.90
N LEU A 742 21.98 -10.91 -27.03
CA LEU A 742 20.55 -10.87 -27.29
C LEU A 742 19.95 -12.25 -26.98
N TYR A 743 19.12 -12.31 -25.95
CA TYR A 743 18.45 -13.52 -25.49
C TYR A 743 17.05 -13.57 -26.13
N VAL A 744 16.73 -14.69 -26.78
CA VAL A 744 15.51 -14.86 -27.58
C VAL A 744 14.80 -16.13 -27.13
N THR A 745 13.51 -16.03 -26.79
CA THR A 745 12.67 -17.23 -26.56
C THR A 745 12.15 -17.77 -27.89
N SER A 746 12.23 -19.10 -28.06
CA SER A 746 11.90 -19.83 -29.28
C SER A 746 10.78 -20.84 -28.99
N ASP A 747 9.80 -20.93 -29.89
CA ASP A 747 8.55 -21.70 -29.71
C ASP A 747 8.77 -23.20 -29.42
N ASP A 748 9.93 -23.74 -29.78
CA ASP A 748 10.41 -25.08 -29.38
C ASP A 748 10.93 -25.15 -27.92
N HIS A 749 10.38 -24.30 -27.05
CA HIS A 749 10.60 -24.21 -25.60
C HIS A 749 12.04 -23.89 -25.17
N ARG A 750 12.83 -23.22 -26.02
CA ARG A 750 14.23 -22.87 -25.76
C ARG A 750 14.44 -21.39 -25.50
N VAL A 751 15.52 -21.06 -24.77
CA VAL A 751 16.14 -19.73 -24.79
C VAL A 751 17.46 -19.82 -25.56
N LEU A 752 17.63 -18.96 -26.56
CA LEU A 752 18.82 -18.89 -27.41
C LEU A 752 19.55 -17.56 -27.20
N GLU A 753 20.87 -17.57 -27.16
CA GLU A 753 21.70 -16.36 -27.14
C GLU A 753 22.29 -16.09 -28.52
N PHE A 754 22.15 -14.85 -28.97
CA PHE A 754 22.80 -14.29 -30.16
C PHE A 754 23.68 -13.10 -29.74
N ASP A 755 24.61 -12.71 -30.61
CA ASP A 755 25.31 -11.45 -30.50
C ASP A 755 24.41 -10.30 -30.98
N ALA A 756 24.17 -9.29 -30.13
CA ALA A 756 23.17 -8.25 -30.42
C ALA A 756 23.57 -7.30 -31.57
N ASP A 757 24.85 -7.19 -31.90
CA ASP A 757 25.31 -6.37 -33.03
C ASP A 757 25.40 -7.14 -34.34
N THR A 758 25.86 -8.39 -34.34
CA THR A 758 26.05 -9.17 -35.57
C THR A 758 24.88 -10.10 -35.90
N GLY A 759 24.06 -10.46 -34.91
CA GLY A 759 23.01 -11.48 -35.03
C GLY A 759 23.57 -12.90 -35.08
N ALA A 760 24.87 -13.09 -34.85
CA ALA A 760 25.50 -14.40 -34.84
C ALA A 760 25.02 -15.21 -33.63
N PHE A 761 24.61 -16.46 -33.86
CA PHE A 761 24.27 -17.37 -32.77
C PHE A 761 25.48 -17.65 -31.88
N ARG A 762 25.27 -17.61 -30.56
CA ARG A 762 26.29 -17.91 -29.54
C ARG A 762 26.07 -19.30 -28.93
N ARG A 763 24.88 -19.57 -28.37
CA ARG A 763 24.55 -20.85 -27.71
C ARG A 763 23.05 -21.01 -27.45
N VAL A 764 22.63 -22.25 -27.16
CA VAL A 764 21.40 -22.50 -26.40
C VAL A 764 21.70 -22.17 -24.94
N VAL A 765 20.90 -21.29 -24.33
CA VAL A 765 21.02 -20.91 -22.91
C VAL A 765 20.20 -21.88 -22.06
N VAL A 766 18.91 -22.01 -22.38
CA VAL A 766 17.99 -22.92 -21.69
C VAL A 766 17.47 -23.94 -22.70
N ALA A 767 17.67 -25.22 -22.38
CA ALA A 767 17.19 -26.33 -23.20
C ALA A 767 15.69 -26.59 -22.96
N ALA A 768 15.01 -27.15 -23.97
CA ALA A 768 13.58 -27.45 -23.91
C ALA A 768 13.23 -28.37 -22.72
N GLY A 769 12.21 -27.99 -21.95
CA GLY A 769 11.75 -28.74 -20.77
C GLY A 769 12.68 -28.68 -19.55
N LEU A 770 13.81 -27.97 -19.60
CA LEU A 770 14.66 -27.77 -18.43
C LEU A 770 13.88 -27.01 -17.35
N GLY A 771 13.93 -27.45 -16.09
CA GLY A 771 13.11 -26.86 -15.02
C GLY A 771 11.59 -27.04 -15.18
N GLY A 772 11.12 -27.79 -16.19
CA GLY A 772 9.71 -27.88 -16.56
C GLY A 772 9.24 -26.80 -17.55
N LEU A 773 10.15 -26.05 -18.18
CA LEU A 773 9.81 -24.97 -19.12
C LEU A 773 8.98 -25.44 -20.31
N ASP A 774 7.76 -24.91 -20.45
CA ASP A 774 6.84 -25.18 -21.56
C ASP A 774 6.06 -23.92 -21.95
N GLY A 775 5.90 -23.69 -23.25
CA GLY A 775 5.31 -22.48 -23.81
C GLY A 775 6.05 -21.19 -23.43
N VAL A 776 7.31 -21.03 -23.86
CA VAL A 776 8.08 -19.81 -23.55
C VAL A 776 7.40 -18.53 -24.08
N ARG A 777 7.47 -17.44 -23.30
CA ARG A 777 6.93 -16.11 -23.67
C ARG A 777 7.95 -15.01 -23.36
N GLY A 778 7.56 -14.02 -22.53
CA GLY A 778 8.41 -12.97 -22.01
C GLY A 778 9.62 -13.50 -21.24
N ILE A 779 10.66 -12.68 -21.23
CA ILE A 779 11.98 -12.98 -20.73
C ILE A 779 12.59 -11.67 -20.25
N ALA A 780 13.23 -11.66 -19.09
CA ALA A 780 13.85 -10.46 -18.54
C ALA A 780 15.04 -10.83 -17.63
N PHE A 781 16.04 -9.94 -17.59
CA PHE A 781 17.14 -10.03 -16.64
C PHE A 781 16.75 -9.33 -15.34
N HIS A 782 16.94 -10.00 -14.21
CA HIS A 782 16.79 -9.38 -12.90
C HIS A 782 17.91 -8.35 -12.68
N PRO A 783 17.60 -7.08 -12.39
CA PRO A 783 18.60 -6.01 -12.36
C PRO A 783 19.67 -6.23 -11.28
N THR A 784 19.27 -6.63 -10.07
CA THR A 784 20.19 -6.85 -8.94
C THR A 784 20.98 -8.16 -9.00
N THR A 785 20.33 -9.30 -9.26
CA THR A 785 21.00 -10.63 -9.23
C THR A 785 21.67 -10.99 -10.56
N GLY A 786 21.26 -10.36 -11.66
CA GLY A 786 21.66 -10.73 -13.02
C GLY A 786 21.01 -12.03 -13.53
N ASN A 787 20.14 -12.68 -12.75
CA ASN A 787 19.49 -13.93 -13.14
C ASN A 787 18.45 -13.73 -14.26
N LEU A 788 18.15 -14.80 -15.00
CA LEU A 788 17.22 -14.77 -16.11
C LEU A 788 15.84 -15.30 -15.68
N LEU A 789 14.81 -14.45 -15.74
CA LEU A 789 13.41 -14.86 -15.56
C LEU A 789 12.76 -15.15 -16.91
N VAL A 790 12.02 -16.27 -17.00
CA VAL A 790 11.34 -16.72 -18.23
C VAL A 790 9.90 -17.13 -17.91
N CYS A 791 8.93 -16.57 -18.64
CA CYS A 791 7.54 -17.01 -18.61
C CYS A 791 7.39 -18.39 -19.25
N SER A 792 6.81 -19.33 -18.49
CA SER A 792 6.42 -20.68 -18.87
C SER A 792 4.89 -20.75 -18.94
N TYR A 793 4.33 -20.40 -20.10
CA TYR A 793 2.90 -20.19 -20.32
C TYR A 793 2.07 -21.44 -20.02
N ASN A 794 2.53 -22.62 -20.43
CA ASN A 794 1.76 -23.86 -20.29
C ASN A 794 1.81 -24.44 -18.87
N THR A 795 2.62 -23.88 -17.98
CA THR A 795 2.81 -24.36 -16.58
C THR A 795 2.52 -23.29 -15.53
N ASP A 796 1.95 -22.15 -15.94
CA ASP A 796 1.62 -21.01 -15.08
C ASP A 796 2.76 -20.55 -14.16
N ALA A 797 3.98 -20.63 -14.68
CA ALA A 797 5.20 -20.38 -13.92
C ALA A 797 6.05 -19.30 -14.56
N VAL A 798 6.71 -18.51 -13.73
CA VAL A 798 7.94 -17.80 -14.10
C VAL A 798 9.08 -18.65 -13.54
N LEU A 799 10.04 -19.02 -14.38
CA LEU A 799 11.17 -19.88 -14.02
C LEU A 799 12.46 -19.06 -14.04
N GLU A 800 13.31 -19.24 -13.03
CA GLU A 800 14.57 -18.51 -12.86
C GLU A 800 15.77 -19.40 -13.24
N TYR A 801 16.71 -18.83 -14.01
CA TYR A 801 17.91 -19.50 -14.49
C TYR A 801 19.16 -18.65 -14.26
N ASP A 802 20.28 -19.33 -14.03
CA ASP A 802 21.61 -18.75 -14.19
C ASP A 802 21.84 -18.50 -15.70
N PRO A 803 22.08 -17.25 -16.14
CA PRO A 803 22.23 -16.94 -17.55
C PRO A 803 23.55 -17.46 -18.14
N ALA A 804 24.61 -17.58 -17.34
CA ALA A 804 25.94 -17.98 -17.80
C ALA A 804 26.01 -19.49 -18.02
N THR A 805 25.45 -20.29 -17.10
CA THR A 805 25.44 -21.76 -17.18
C THR A 805 24.19 -22.33 -17.85
N GLY A 806 23.08 -21.60 -17.85
CA GLY A 806 21.77 -22.10 -18.27
C GLY A 806 21.07 -22.98 -17.22
N ALA A 807 21.64 -23.11 -16.02
CA ALA A 807 21.09 -23.96 -14.97
C ALA A 807 19.76 -23.41 -14.45
N PHE A 808 18.76 -24.28 -14.31
CA PHE A 808 17.53 -23.98 -13.59
C PHE A 808 17.84 -23.76 -12.11
N LEU A 809 17.43 -22.61 -11.57
CA LEU A 809 17.61 -22.27 -10.16
C LEU A 809 16.36 -22.62 -9.35
N ARG A 810 15.19 -22.13 -9.77
CA ARG A 810 13.89 -22.39 -9.12
C ARG A 810 12.69 -21.93 -9.96
N ARG A 811 11.48 -22.27 -9.50
CA ARG A 811 10.29 -21.46 -9.82
C ARG A 811 10.46 -20.10 -9.14
N PHE A 812 10.26 -19.03 -9.89
CA PHE A 812 10.31 -17.67 -9.38
C PHE A 812 9.03 -17.32 -8.63
N ASN A 813 7.87 -17.43 -9.29
CA ASN A 813 6.56 -17.12 -8.71
C ASN A 813 6.17 -18.16 -7.64
N ASN A 814 6.70 -17.95 -6.44
CA ASN A 814 6.57 -18.82 -5.29
C ASN A 814 5.30 -18.47 -4.52
N GLY A 815 4.33 -19.38 -4.54
CA GLY A 815 3.08 -19.24 -3.81
C GLY A 815 1.87 -19.58 -4.66
N GLY A 816 0.69 -19.47 -4.05
CA GLY A 816 -0.56 -19.95 -4.59
C GLY A 816 -0.72 -21.47 -4.48
N THR A 817 -1.85 -21.93 -4.99
CA THR A 817 -2.13 -23.34 -5.27
C THR A 817 -2.42 -23.48 -6.76
N ALA A 818 -2.59 -24.71 -7.27
CA ALA A 818 -3.09 -24.90 -8.65
C ALA A 818 -4.48 -24.26 -8.91
N THR A 819 -5.13 -23.75 -7.87
CA THR A 819 -6.47 -23.18 -7.87
C THR A 819 -6.56 -21.74 -7.39
N VAL A 820 -5.47 -21.13 -6.90
CA VAL A 820 -5.46 -19.84 -6.19
C VAL A 820 -4.14 -19.12 -6.51
N LEU A 821 -4.20 -17.83 -6.89
CA LEU A 821 -3.05 -17.05 -7.37
C LEU A 821 -2.30 -17.67 -8.56
N ASN A 822 -3.04 -18.35 -9.45
CA ASN A 822 -2.45 -18.95 -10.63
C ASN A 822 -2.28 -17.92 -11.76
N LEU A 823 -1.11 -17.88 -12.39
CA LEU A 823 -0.80 -16.90 -13.44
C LEU A 823 -1.46 -17.18 -14.81
N ASN A 824 -2.19 -18.30 -14.96
CA ASN A 824 -2.99 -18.68 -16.14
C ASN A 824 -2.42 -18.19 -17.49
N GLY A 825 -1.28 -18.75 -17.89
CA GLY A 825 -0.53 -18.33 -19.07
C GLY A 825 0.17 -16.98 -18.89
N PRO A 826 1.23 -16.87 -18.07
CA PRO A 826 2.03 -15.65 -17.96
C PRO A 826 2.68 -15.30 -19.31
N VAL A 827 2.60 -14.03 -19.72
CA VAL A 827 3.11 -13.58 -21.04
C VAL A 827 4.17 -12.49 -20.97
N CYS A 828 3.95 -11.40 -20.24
CA CYS A 828 4.88 -10.28 -20.13
C CYS A 828 5.51 -10.22 -18.74
N ILE A 829 6.79 -9.84 -18.68
CA ILE A 829 7.51 -9.51 -17.43
C ILE A 829 8.10 -8.11 -17.61
N ARG A 830 7.97 -7.27 -16.59
CA ARG A 830 8.68 -6.00 -16.43
C ARG A 830 9.19 -5.85 -15.00
N PHE A 831 10.26 -5.08 -14.83
CA PHE A 831 10.78 -4.67 -13.54
C PHE A 831 10.45 -3.20 -13.33
N ARG A 832 10.01 -2.85 -12.13
CA ARG A 832 9.94 -1.49 -11.58
C ARG A 832 10.56 -1.56 -10.18
N HIS A 833 10.81 -0.42 -9.54
CA HIS A 833 11.40 -0.37 -8.18
C HIS A 833 10.60 -1.20 -7.17
N ASP A 834 9.27 -1.23 -7.33
CA ASP A 834 8.30 -1.93 -6.49
C ASP A 834 8.23 -3.44 -6.72
N GLY A 835 8.95 -3.99 -7.70
CA GLY A 835 9.14 -5.43 -7.87
C GLY A 835 9.00 -5.95 -9.30
N VAL A 836 8.64 -7.22 -9.40
CA VAL A 836 8.53 -7.95 -10.68
C VAL A 836 7.08 -8.03 -11.08
N HIS A 837 6.71 -7.25 -12.09
CA HIS A 837 5.37 -7.25 -12.66
C HIS A 837 5.25 -8.35 -13.70
N VAL A 838 4.18 -9.15 -13.62
CA VAL A 838 3.90 -10.27 -14.54
C VAL A 838 2.44 -10.25 -14.96
N SER A 839 2.18 -10.26 -16.28
CA SER A 839 0.82 -10.26 -16.82
C SER A 839 0.32 -11.66 -17.19
N MET A 840 -0.97 -11.90 -16.99
CA MET A 840 -1.66 -13.15 -17.37
C MET A 840 -2.44 -13.00 -18.69
N ALA A 841 -2.52 -14.06 -19.49
CA ALA A 841 -3.17 -14.02 -20.80
C ALA A 841 -4.44 -14.88 -20.93
N ILE A 842 -4.86 -15.59 -19.88
CA ILE A 842 -6.12 -16.35 -19.88
C ILE A 842 -6.99 -15.81 -18.75
N GLN A 843 -8.20 -15.32 -19.09
CA GLN A 843 -9.19 -14.90 -18.09
C GLN A 843 -9.56 -16.09 -17.18
N PRO A 844 -9.54 -15.93 -15.85
CA PRO A 844 -10.04 -16.96 -14.93
C PRO A 844 -11.55 -17.18 -15.12
N THR A 845 -11.99 -18.43 -15.05
CA THR A 845 -13.40 -18.82 -15.24
C THR A 845 -14.21 -18.88 -13.94
N ASP A 846 -13.61 -18.53 -12.79
CA ASP A 846 -14.22 -18.51 -11.47
C ASP A 846 -13.82 -17.20 -10.78
N SER A 847 -14.79 -16.55 -10.14
CA SER A 847 -14.73 -15.19 -9.61
C SER A 847 -14.11 -15.10 -8.23
N HIS A 848 -14.33 -16.13 -7.42
CA HIS A 848 -13.92 -16.21 -6.02
C HIS A 848 -12.42 -16.58 -5.90
N ARG A 849 -11.56 -16.02 -6.77
CA ARG A 849 -10.16 -16.48 -6.96
C ARG A 849 -9.14 -15.38 -7.32
N THR A 850 -9.56 -14.10 -7.28
CA THR A 850 -8.91 -12.86 -7.80
C THR A 850 -9.31 -12.46 -9.23
N SER A 851 -9.62 -11.16 -9.41
CA SER A 851 -9.91 -10.54 -10.69
C SER A 851 -8.66 -9.96 -11.39
N ALA A 852 -7.47 -10.19 -10.83
CA ALA A 852 -6.20 -9.66 -11.32
C ALA A 852 -5.91 -9.94 -12.80
N ARG A 853 -4.98 -9.14 -13.35
CA ARG A 853 -4.52 -9.13 -14.74
C ARG A 853 -3.02 -8.94 -14.85
N VAL A 854 -2.46 -8.10 -13.98
CA VAL A 854 -1.03 -7.96 -13.73
C VAL A 854 -0.80 -8.16 -12.23
N PHE A 855 0.23 -8.92 -11.88
CA PHE A 855 0.62 -9.22 -10.50
C PHE A 855 2.04 -8.71 -10.25
N ILE A 856 2.33 -8.28 -9.03
CA ILE A 856 3.67 -7.88 -8.59
C ILE A 856 4.22 -8.94 -7.64
N PHE A 857 5.47 -9.32 -7.84
CA PHE A 857 6.19 -10.29 -7.02
C PHE A 857 7.44 -9.68 -6.40
N HIS A 858 7.79 -10.13 -5.20
CA HIS A 858 9.00 -9.73 -4.49
C HIS A 858 10.24 -10.02 -5.35
N PRO A 859 11.12 -9.04 -5.63
CA PRO A 859 12.21 -9.22 -6.59
C PRO A 859 13.14 -10.39 -6.24
N VAL A 860 13.56 -10.51 -4.98
CA VAL A 860 14.39 -11.64 -4.54
C VAL A 860 13.58 -12.92 -4.29
N LEU A 861 12.64 -12.91 -3.34
CA LEU A 861 11.94 -14.13 -2.87
C LEU A 861 10.93 -14.70 -3.89
N GLY A 862 10.43 -13.87 -4.81
CA GLY A 862 9.42 -14.22 -5.79
C GLY A 862 8.05 -14.57 -5.19
N TYR A 863 7.80 -14.20 -3.93
CA TYR A 863 6.47 -14.24 -3.32
C TYR A 863 5.55 -13.20 -3.94
N LEU A 864 4.25 -13.48 -4.02
CA LEU A 864 3.28 -12.48 -4.48
C LEU A 864 3.28 -11.28 -3.52
N MET A 865 3.48 -10.09 -4.07
CA MET A 865 3.42 -8.80 -3.37
C MET A 865 2.16 -7.97 -3.66
N ARG A 866 1.38 -8.26 -4.73
CA ARG A 866 -0.05 -7.84 -4.87
C ARG A 866 -0.62 -8.16 -6.26
N PRO A 867 -1.95 -8.22 -6.43
CA PRO A 867 -2.60 -7.77 -7.66
C PRO A 867 -2.21 -6.30 -7.96
N TYR A 868 -1.81 -5.97 -9.17
CA TYR A 868 -1.60 -4.56 -9.58
C TYR A 868 -2.84 -4.03 -10.28
N ILE A 869 -3.21 -4.69 -11.38
CA ILE A 869 -4.37 -4.32 -12.21
C ILE A 869 -5.41 -5.42 -12.05
N ASN A 870 -6.58 -5.05 -11.56
CA ASN A 870 -7.78 -5.89 -11.50
C ASN A 870 -8.64 -5.64 -12.74
N GLY A 871 -9.38 -6.65 -13.18
CA GLY A 871 -9.96 -6.67 -14.52
C GLY A 871 -11.42 -6.24 -14.61
N ASN A 872 -12.14 -6.14 -13.50
CA ASN A 872 -13.58 -5.85 -13.51
C ASN A 872 -13.82 -4.33 -13.60
N ASP A 873 -13.04 -3.53 -12.86
CA ASP A 873 -13.07 -2.06 -12.90
C ASP A 873 -12.35 -1.50 -14.14
N THR A 874 -11.14 -1.98 -14.44
CA THR A 874 -10.35 -1.49 -15.57
C THR A 874 -10.86 -1.94 -16.93
N GLN A 875 -11.67 -3.02 -16.96
CA GLN A 875 -12.10 -3.73 -18.17
C GLN A 875 -10.93 -4.26 -19.02
N ILE A 876 -9.70 -4.34 -18.47
CA ILE A 876 -8.53 -4.85 -19.17
C ILE A 876 -8.62 -6.39 -19.23
N ASN A 877 -8.76 -6.93 -20.44
CA ASN A 877 -9.05 -8.33 -20.66
C ASN A 877 -7.87 -9.08 -21.28
N ALA A 878 -7.27 -9.99 -20.50
CA ALA A 878 -6.10 -10.78 -20.86
C ALA A 878 -4.97 -9.90 -21.45
N PRO A 879 -4.29 -9.09 -20.60
CA PRO A 879 -3.23 -8.19 -21.04
C PRO A 879 -2.10 -8.94 -21.75
N THR A 880 -1.91 -8.65 -23.03
CA THR A 880 -0.91 -9.32 -23.86
C THR A 880 0.47 -8.68 -23.77
N GLY A 881 0.53 -7.39 -23.42
CA GLY A 881 1.75 -6.64 -23.20
C GLY A 881 1.52 -5.42 -22.32
N PHE A 882 2.58 -4.98 -21.63
CA PHE A 882 2.60 -3.73 -20.88
C PHE A 882 4.03 -3.22 -20.70
N ASP A 883 4.18 -1.92 -20.46
CA ASP A 883 5.44 -1.25 -20.15
C ASP A 883 5.20 0.06 -19.38
N PHE A 884 6.20 0.58 -18.67
CA PHE A 884 6.05 1.78 -17.84
C PHE A 884 6.56 3.04 -18.55
N ALA A 885 5.86 4.16 -18.39
CA ALA A 885 6.37 5.47 -18.78
C ALA A 885 7.51 5.91 -17.85
N PRO A 886 8.54 6.63 -18.34
CA PRO A 886 9.48 7.32 -17.45
C PRO A 886 8.77 8.46 -16.72
N GLY A 887 9.20 8.75 -15.49
CA GLY A 887 8.65 9.79 -14.62
C GLY A 887 9.67 10.73 -13.97
N ASP A 888 10.96 10.50 -14.17
CA ASP A 888 12.13 11.05 -13.44
C ASP A 888 12.28 12.60 -13.43
N HIS A 889 11.33 13.31 -14.04
CA HIS A 889 11.24 14.78 -14.20
C HIS A 889 9.99 15.41 -13.55
N ALA A 890 9.09 14.60 -12.99
CA ALA A 890 7.83 15.04 -12.40
C ALA A 890 7.49 14.27 -11.11
N ASP A 891 7.93 13.00 -11.02
CA ASP A 891 7.96 12.19 -9.80
C ASP A 891 9.27 11.41 -9.84
N CYS A 892 10.31 11.97 -9.26
CA CYS A 892 11.68 11.51 -9.50
C CYS A 892 12.14 10.43 -8.51
N ASN A 893 11.62 10.47 -7.28
CA ASN A 893 11.84 9.46 -6.24
C ASN A 893 10.81 8.32 -6.32
N ASN A 894 9.80 8.45 -7.20
CA ASN A 894 8.83 7.42 -7.57
C ASN A 894 7.79 7.12 -6.47
N ASN A 895 7.45 8.14 -5.69
CA ASN A 895 6.48 8.12 -4.59
C ASN A 895 5.04 8.45 -5.04
N ALA A 896 4.83 8.78 -6.33
CA ALA A 896 3.57 9.23 -6.92
C ALA A 896 3.02 10.56 -6.37
N GLN A 897 3.88 11.42 -5.84
CA GLN A 897 3.62 12.85 -5.63
C GLN A 897 4.48 13.67 -6.61
N PRO A 898 4.01 14.86 -7.05
CA PRO A 898 4.85 15.78 -7.81
C PRO A 898 6.12 16.19 -7.05
N ASP A 899 7.23 16.31 -7.79
CA ASP A 899 8.54 16.80 -7.29
C ASP A 899 8.41 18.12 -6.50
N GLU A 900 7.48 19.00 -6.91
CA GLU A 900 7.21 20.27 -6.23
C GLU A 900 6.44 20.13 -4.91
N CYS A 901 5.51 19.16 -4.80
CA CYS A 901 4.84 18.82 -3.55
C CYS A 901 5.83 18.34 -2.49
N ASP A 902 6.79 17.51 -2.90
CA ASP A 902 7.83 16.98 -2.03
C ASP A 902 8.75 18.10 -1.49
N ILE A 903 9.12 19.06 -2.33
CA ILE A 903 9.94 20.22 -1.95
C ILE A 903 9.14 21.16 -1.04
N LEU A 904 7.88 21.45 -1.36
CA LEU A 904 7.03 22.37 -0.60
C LEU A 904 6.72 21.84 0.81
N ASN A 905 6.38 20.56 0.91
CA ASN A 905 6.17 19.88 2.19
C ASN A 905 7.48 19.63 2.96
N LEU A 906 8.63 19.87 2.31
CA LEU A 906 9.98 19.60 2.81
C LEU A 906 10.16 18.11 3.17
N VAL A 907 9.55 17.23 2.37
CA VAL A 907 9.80 15.78 2.34
C VAL A 907 11.12 15.52 1.60
N SER A 908 11.35 16.29 0.54
CA SER A 908 12.59 16.36 -0.22
C SER A 908 13.24 17.73 -0.09
N ARG A 909 14.54 17.82 -0.39
CA ARG A 909 15.30 19.07 -0.43
C ARG A 909 15.52 19.52 -1.87
N ASP A 910 15.52 20.83 -2.06
CA ASP A 910 16.05 21.50 -3.24
C ASP A 910 16.99 22.62 -2.75
N LEU A 911 18.21 22.24 -2.38
CA LEU A 911 19.26 23.15 -1.89
C LEU A 911 19.79 24.04 -3.02
N ASN A 912 19.68 23.58 -4.26
CA ASN A 912 20.23 24.24 -5.44
C ASN A 912 19.24 25.19 -6.14
N GLY A 913 17.95 25.06 -5.85
CA GLY A 913 16.84 25.92 -6.28
C GLY A 913 16.38 25.67 -7.71
N ASN A 914 16.47 24.42 -8.20
CA ASN A 914 16.12 24.06 -9.58
C ASN A 914 14.68 23.53 -9.75
N GLY A 915 13.94 23.32 -8.66
CA GLY A 915 12.58 22.74 -8.69
C GLY A 915 12.56 21.22 -8.79
N ARG A 916 13.64 20.53 -8.41
CA ARG A 916 13.76 19.07 -8.41
C ARG A 916 14.44 18.59 -7.13
N PRO A 917 13.98 17.50 -6.49
CA PRO A 917 14.65 16.93 -5.33
C PRO A 917 16.15 16.67 -5.56
N ASP A 918 17.01 17.14 -4.65
CA ASP A 918 18.47 16.94 -4.69
C ASP A 918 18.84 15.44 -4.70
N GLU A 919 18.00 14.57 -4.11
CA GLU A 919 18.19 13.11 -4.14
C GLU A 919 17.95 12.47 -5.51
N CYS A 920 17.26 13.20 -6.39
CA CYS A 920 17.01 12.79 -7.77
C CYS A 920 17.95 13.45 -8.76
N ASP A 921 18.56 14.58 -8.40
CA ASP A 921 19.66 15.15 -9.14
C ASP A 921 20.80 14.14 -9.17
N ALA A 922 21.07 13.66 -10.39
CA ALA A 922 22.20 12.79 -10.63
C ALA A 922 23.45 13.57 -10.26
N CYS A 923 24.00 13.32 -9.07
CA CYS A 923 25.16 14.05 -8.59
C CYS A 923 26.37 13.65 -9.46
N PRO A 924 26.81 14.49 -10.42
CA PRO A 924 27.82 14.11 -11.41
C PRO A 924 29.21 13.93 -10.79
N VAL A 925 29.34 14.28 -9.50
CA VAL A 925 30.54 14.16 -8.68
C VAL A 925 30.47 13.03 -7.64
N ASP A 926 29.33 12.34 -7.50
CA ASP A 926 29.30 10.94 -7.03
C ASP A 926 29.55 10.04 -8.25
N VAL A 927 30.82 9.82 -8.52
CA VAL A 927 31.31 9.17 -9.74
C VAL A 927 31.34 7.66 -9.54
N ASN A 928 31.52 7.23 -8.30
CA ASN A 928 31.56 5.83 -7.92
C ASN A 928 30.15 5.25 -7.64
N ALA A 929 29.16 6.12 -7.40
CA ALA A 929 27.75 5.83 -7.09
C ALA A 929 27.53 5.15 -5.73
N ASP A 930 28.28 5.56 -4.70
CA ASP A 930 28.11 5.11 -3.31
C ASP A 930 27.24 6.04 -2.44
N GLY A 931 26.92 7.23 -2.95
CA GLY A 931 26.01 8.19 -2.31
C GLY A 931 26.66 9.18 -1.35
N ASP A 932 28.00 9.28 -1.28
CA ASP A 932 28.72 10.33 -0.54
C ASP A 932 29.84 10.93 -1.43
N VAL A 933 29.86 12.26 -1.65
CA VAL A 933 30.94 12.90 -2.45
C VAL A 933 32.24 12.93 -1.66
N ASP A 934 33.16 12.01 -1.96
CA ASP A 934 34.39 11.85 -1.22
C ASP A 934 35.64 11.66 -2.12
N PHE A 935 36.81 11.45 -1.50
CA PHE A 935 38.06 11.35 -2.25
C PHE A 935 38.10 10.16 -3.25
N ASN A 936 37.25 9.14 -3.07
CA ASN A 936 37.12 8.01 -3.98
C ASN A 936 36.48 8.43 -5.30
N ASP A 937 35.54 9.38 -5.31
CA ASP A 937 35.00 9.96 -6.56
C ASP A 937 36.03 10.79 -7.29
N PHE A 938 36.86 11.54 -6.56
CA PHE A 938 37.96 12.26 -7.15
C PHE A 938 38.95 11.31 -7.85
N LEU A 939 39.21 10.14 -7.24
CA LEU A 939 40.04 9.09 -7.83
C LEU A 939 39.37 8.45 -9.05
N GLU A 940 38.08 8.12 -8.98
CA GLU A 940 37.37 7.48 -10.09
C GLU A 940 37.13 8.44 -11.25
N PHE A 941 36.82 9.71 -10.99
CA PHE A 941 36.83 10.75 -12.01
C PHE A 941 38.19 10.84 -12.69
N LEU A 942 39.30 10.81 -11.94
CA LEU A 942 40.64 10.84 -12.53
C LEU A 942 40.92 9.61 -13.40
N ASN A 943 40.41 8.42 -13.06
CA ASN A 943 40.48 7.22 -13.90
C ASN A 943 39.68 7.39 -15.20
N LEU A 944 38.46 7.92 -15.12
CA LEU A 944 37.58 8.17 -16.28
C LEU A 944 38.14 9.28 -17.18
N PHE A 945 38.66 10.35 -16.58
CA PHE A 945 39.29 11.49 -17.26
C PHE A 945 40.55 11.06 -18.03
N THR A 946 41.45 10.31 -17.38
CA THR A 946 42.68 9.82 -18.02
C THR A 946 42.43 8.77 -19.10
N SER A 947 41.35 7.99 -18.99
CA SER A 947 40.89 7.07 -20.03
C SER A 947 40.04 7.71 -21.13
N ARG A 948 39.71 9.02 -21.00
CA ARG A 948 38.78 9.76 -21.87
C ARG A 948 37.41 9.08 -22.01
N HIS A 949 36.93 8.52 -20.91
CA HIS A 949 35.62 7.91 -20.87
C HIS A 949 34.54 9.00 -20.92
N ARG A 950 33.44 8.75 -21.65
CA ARG A 950 32.30 9.68 -21.80
C ARG A 950 31.59 10.09 -20.49
N ARG A 951 31.95 9.52 -19.35
CA ARG A 951 31.48 9.92 -18.00
C ARG A 951 32.31 11.07 -17.40
N ALA A 952 33.45 11.40 -18.00
CA ALA A 952 34.29 12.53 -17.62
C ALA A 952 34.18 13.71 -18.61
N ASP A 953 33.20 13.65 -19.52
CA ASP A 953 32.73 14.77 -20.36
C ASP A 953 31.54 15.37 -19.58
N LEU A 954 31.84 16.38 -18.76
CA LEU A 954 30.88 17.05 -17.87
C LEU A 954 30.33 18.33 -18.50
N THR A 955 31.07 18.91 -19.44
CA THR A 955 30.61 20.06 -20.24
C THR A 955 29.72 19.66 -21.41
N LEU A 956 29.61 18.36 -21.70
CA LEU A 956 28.76 17.73 -22.72
C LEU A 956 29.06 18.23 -24.14
N ASP A 957 30.30 18.64 -24.40
CA ASP A 957 30.74 19.15 -25.71
C ASP A 957 31.28 18.05 -26.65
N GLY A 958 31.41 16.82 -26.14
CA GLY A 958 31.92 15.65 -26.87
C GLY A 958 33.43 15.45 -26.76
N LEU A 959 34.13 16.27 -25.97
CA LEU A 959 35.56 16.18 -25.68
C LEU A 959 35.77 16.03 -24.17
N VAL A 960 36.67 15.14 -23.76
CA VAL A 960 37.17 15.10 -22.37
C VAL A 960 38.44 15.95 -22.32
N ASP A 961 38.34 17.18 -21.84
CA ASP A 961 39.43 18.16 -21.79
C ASP A 961 39.52 18.93 -20.46
N PHE A 962 40.36 19.97 -20.38
CA PHE A 962 40.59 20.69 -19.13
C PHE A 962 39.32 21.38 -18.58
N ASN A 963 38.33 21.68 -19.43
CA ASN A 963 37.08 22.31 -18.99
C ASN A 963 36.23 21.35 -18.15
N ASP A 964 36.17 20.06 -18.48
CA ASP A 964 35.47 19.05 -17.66
C ASP A 964 36.16 18.81 -16.32
N PHE A 965 37.50 18.88 -16.29
CA PHE A 965 38.25 18.81 -15.04
C PHE A 965 38.00 20.04 -14.16
N LEU A 966 37.81 21.21 -14.76
CA LEU A 966 37.44 22.43 -14.06
C LEU A 966 36.00 22.34 -13.53
N GLU A 967 35.08 21.79 -14.31
CA GLU A 967 33.69 21.63 -13.94
C GLU A 967 33.49 20.58 -12.85
N PHE A 968 34.18 19.44 -12.94
CA PHE A 968 34.27 18.47 -11.86
C PHE A 968 34.75 19.11 -10.56
N LEU A 969 35.81 19.95 -10.61
CA LEU A 969 36.29 20.67 -9.44
C LEU A 969 35.29 21.70 -8.91
N ASN A 970 34.50 22.36 -9.75
CA ASN A 970 33.46 23.30 -9.30
C ASN A 970 32.38 22.54 -8.51
N LEU A 971 31.88 21.45 -9.09
CA LEU A 971 30.82 20.61 -8.54
C LEU A 971 31.28 19.85 -7.29
N TYR A 972 32.49 19.29 -7.29
CA TYR A 972 33.05 18.54 -6.15
C TYR A 972 33.28 19.44 -4.92
N ASN A 973 33.56 20.73 -5.12
CA ASN A 973 33.65 21.69 -4.02
C ASN A 973 32.29 22.26 -3.59
N ALA A 974 31.23 22.09 -4.39
CA ALA A 974 29.86 22.42 -4.02
C ALA A 974 29.20 21.28 -3.23
N GLY A 975 29.49 20.02 -3.60
CA GLY A 975 28.85 18.81 -3.10
C GLY A 975 27.68 18.36 -3.99
N CYS A 976 26.97 17.33 -3.52
CA CYS A 976 25.51 17.32 -3.59
C CYS A 976 25.02 17.86 -2.23
#